data_AF-A0A2Z6QQ71-F1
#
_entry.id   AF-A0A2Z6QQ71-F1
#
_cell.length_a   1.000
_cell.length_b   1.000
_cell.length_c   1.000
_cell.angle_alpha   90.00
_cell.angle_beta   90.00
_cell.angle_gamma   90.00
#
_symmetry.space_group_name_H-M   'P 1'
#
loop_
_entity.id
_entity.type
_entity.pdbx_description
1 polymer ?
#
loop_
_entity_poly.entity_id
_entity_poly.type
_entity_poly.pdbx_seq_one_letter_code
_entity_poly.pdbx_strand_id
1 'polypeptide(L)'
;MIKRKPLSILFIPILLNILLYINVNIADQNFISRGVDIDRSNIPKNILFGSFSGGRSHVKPMMDIAEILIERGYNVILLAPGKDETLSEYPTVKQISLIPIMSLRDVGIEVNKEVLDHKKLAGLFELSVKYYKSSYEKYKSVAEEHNIDLFFCDIVINEACVDVAHTLKKPVVGFTSGLQLMDPKPYKSDPIFGCNISLENESILERFRCNFIPPLQLIYSFFNLMSQLNDIRGQMNIEPGRIALGKSPKASLILVDTFFGFELPQTLPPYVQEIGPILSEKYPSLTPELSDFINKHESVLYVAFGTRFFTTTDNNSKLLQSFIEAINKKIVDGVIWSLVETSKDDFYPTLNLSDGTQVQTSSILNNEHPHIHIAKFVPQFTVLNHNNTKLFFSHGGAGSSHESLYTGTPMLVLPFAGDQIGNAQKLVTAGVASSLSISDFDVDDILNKMDSLLKDENVRKSLERMKILAKINSKRKYRAADLIEYILHTSSFVDVNDDFLKEWYPAEDRMGFIRAYNLDIYIILISIVLSIIGIIIRAIAYYVLQEYDKALLDLNKVIQLDPQNSLPYYYKGLIHYAIGNANDALLAFIKCIELYFNDDFAKVQLYYSKYLPKNNSSKDLDHSIVTKINQIADVYQNNLLYMRCKVYIKLEKYLEAKLDLDKLLMLNEKDIPIACLLREYSNFCSYLFKIYKINDTEFNEIGIVNKFSKLLYKVFNVYFVSNLTTLNNELYIEESNLNSLSEKVLCFKNEAYRLNLPKLINDFTKDFHYVIWKINVKKILFKDCFVSFLIVEGKKDSNVIYSQKEYLLNYDDLLKLEGSSWIECTLPIKVNYYQWIQLSIEVNKGSIDMQIDYVRFKKSFSNQIYFLKTDHLLPIHELLPTVPEVFRDKYFSKKEMENLLELNAILNNL
;
A
#
# COMPACT_ATOMS: atom_id res chain seq x y z
N MET A 1 68.33 -68.77 -7.06
CA MET A 1 69.22 -68.10 -6.08
C MET A 1 68.70 -66.68 -5.94
N ILE A 2 68.16 -66.23 -4.80
CA ILE A 2 68.87 -65.55 -3.69
C ILE A 2 67.80 -65.41 -2.58
N LYS A 3 67.82 -66.22 -1.52
CA LYS A 3 68.41 -65.98 -0.17
C LYS A 3 67.99 -64.66 0.56
N ARG A 4 66.99 -64.84 1.44
CA ARG A 4 66.90 -64.47 2.88
C ARG A 4 66.97 -62.99 3.34
N LYS A 5 65.80 -62.49 3.78
CA LYS A 5 65.39 -61.79 5.05
C LYS A 5 66.49 -61.34 6.06
N PRO A 6 66.25 -60.31 6.94
CA PRO A 6 64.94 -60.02 7.55
C PRO A 6 64.49 -58.55 7.77
N LEU A 7 63.15 -58.43 7.84
CA LEU A 7 62.34 -57.49 8.62
C LEU A 7 63.08 -56.86 9.82
N SER A 8 63.25 -55.53 9.82
CA SER A 8 63.52 -54.79 11.08
C SER A 8 63.34 -53.26 11.01
N ILE A 9 62.73 -52.66 9.97
CA ILE A 9 62.69 -51.18 9.86
C ILE A 9 61.28 -50.58 9.73
N LEU A 10 60.23 -51.37 9.47
CA LEU A 10 58.87 -50.82 9.30
C LEU A 10 58.01 -50.71 10.56
N PHE A 11 58.50 -51.12 11.74
CA PHE A 11 57.76 -50.98 13.00
C PHE A 11 58.12 -49.74 13.81
N ILE A 12 59.18 -49.01 13.47
CA ILE A 12 59.64 -47.86 14.26
C ILE A 12 58.67 -46.66 14.16
N PRO A 13 58.08 -46.29 13.00
CA PRO A 13 57.15 -45.15 12.95
C PRO A 13 55.82 -45.46 13.65
N ILE A 14 55.41 -46.73 13.69
CA ILE A 14 54.17 -47.18 14.32
C ILE A 14 54.37 -47.31 15.83
N LEU A 15 55.52 -47.83 16.31
CA LEU A 15 55.82 -47.83 17.74
C LEU A 15 56.09 -46.43 18.28
N LEU A 16 56.70 -45.50 17.53
CA LEU A 16 56.88 -44.12 17.99
C LEU A 16 55.54 -43.39 18.12
N ASN A 17 54.60 -43.61 17.20
CA ASN A 17 53.25 -43.06 17.33
C ASN A 17 52.48 -43.70 18.49
N ILE A 18 52.63 -45.01 18.73
CA ILE A 18 52.00 -45.69 19.87
C ILE A 18 52.65 -45.30 21.21
N LEU A 19 53.96 -45.07 21.28
CA LEU A 19 54.66 -44.57 22.47
C LEU A 19 54.38 -43.09 22.74
N LEU A 20 54.13 -42.27 21.71
CA LEU A 20 53.60 -40.91 21.86
C LEU A 20 52.11 -40.91 22.26
N TYR A 21 51.34 -41.97 21.96
CA TYR A 21 49.95 -42.11 22.39
C TYR A 21 49.80 -42.73 23.79
N ILE A 22 50.77 -43.54 24.26
CA ILE A 22 50.67 -44.32 25.51
C ILE A 22 51.44 -43.68 26.67
N ASN A 23 52.16 -42.58 26.45
CA ASN A 23 52.81 -41.82 27.54
C ASN A 23 52.32 -40.37 27.65
N VAL A 24 51.05 -40.12 27.32
CA VAL A 24 50.29 -39.06 27.99
C VAL A 24 49.66 -39.68 29.23
N ASN A 25 50.53 -40.14 30.15
CA ASN A 25 50.19 -40.08 31.55
C ASN A 25 49.99 -38.59 31.81
N ILE A 26 48.73 -38.26 32.04
CA ILE A 26 48.21 -36.99 32.50
C ILE A 26 49.19 -36.47 33.55
N ALA A 27 50.10 -35.60 33.13
CA ALA A 27 50.44 -34.50 34.01
C ALA A 27 49.08 -33.87 34.29
N ASP A 28 48.69 -33.83 35.56
CA ASP A 28 47.76 -32.82 36.05
C ASP A 28 48.32 -31.47 35.60
N GLN A 29 48.09 -31.11 34.34
CA GLN A 29 47.85 -29.73 34.00
C GLN A 29 46.65 -29.44 34.88
N ASN A 30 46.90 -28.72 35.98
CA ASN A 30 45.90 -28.08 36.80
C ASN A 30 45.09 -27.18 35.88
N PHE A 31 44.24 -27.78 35.05
CA PHE A 31 43.28 -27.09 34.23
C PHE A 31 42.31 -26.53 35.23
N ILE A 32 42.43 -25.22 35.44
CA ILE A 32 41.47 -24.49 36.24
C ILE A 32 40.15 -24.63 35.47
N SER A 33 39.22 -25.39 36.06
CA SER A 33 37.85 -25.48 35.55
C SER A 33 37.33 -24.05 35.38
N ARG A 34 36.67 -23.78 34.25
CA ARG A 34 36.09 -22.46 33.97
C ARG A 34 35.10 -22.01 35.06
N GLY A 35 34.60 -22.94 35.88
CA GLY A 35 33.57 -22.65 36.88
C GLY A 35 32.30 -22.21 36.16
N VAL A 36 31.69 -23.14 35.41
CA VAL A 36 30.52 -22.83 34.55
C VAL A 36 29.26 -22.54 35.37
N ASP A 37 29.23 -23.01 36.62
CA ASP A 37 28.13 -22.75 37.54
C ASP A 37 28.23 -21.36 38.17
N ILE A 38 27.09 -20.68 38.23
CA ILE A 38 26.90 -19.42 38.94
C ILE A 38 26.83 -19.73 40.44
N ASP A 39 27.47 -18.92 41.28
CA ASP A 39 27.30 -19.02 42.73
C ASP A 39 25.87 -18.61 43.11
N ARG A 40 25.09 -19.58 43.61
CA ARG A 40 23.67 -19.40 43.96
C ARG A 40 23.45 -19.09 45.44
N SER A 41 24.51 -18.89 46.22
CA SER A 41 24.42 -18.72 47.68
C SER A 41 23.69 -17.43 48.08
N ASN A 42 23.92 -16.33 47.35
CA ASN A 42 23.37 -15.01 47.65
C ASN A 42 22.28 -14.55 46.69
N ILE A 43 21.75 -15.46 45.88
CA ILE A 43 20.70 -15.17 44.90
C ILE A 43 19.34 -15.36 45.59
N PRO A 44 18.38 -14.42 45.43
CA PRO A 44 17.01 -14.63 45.89
C PRO A 44 16.41 -15.93 45.32
N LYS A 45 15.47 -16.55 46.04
CA LYS A 45 15.12 -17.96 45.81
C LYS A 45 13.67 -18.20 45.43
N ASN A 46 12.77 -17.24 45.63
CA ASN A 46 11.34 -17.50 45.52
C ASN A 46 10.78 -16.98 44.20
N ILE A 47 10.32 -17.89 43.34
CA ILE A 47 9.79 -17.55 42.01
C ILE A 47 8.31 -17.92 41.96
N LEU A 48 7.48 -16.95 41.58
CA LEU A 48 6.05 -17.15 41.40
C LEU A 48 5.72 -17.37 39.93
N PHE A 49 5.18 -18.55 39.62
CA PHE A 49 4.68 -18.92 38.31
C PHE A 49 3.19 -18.60 38.27
N GLY A 50 2.74 -17.86 37.26
CA GLY A 50 1.34 -17.44 37.13
C GLY A 50 0.76 -17.76 35.76
N SER A 51 -0.38 -18.46 35.72
CA SER A 51 -1.17 -18.63 34.48
C SER A 51 -2.65 -18.43 34.77
N PHE A 52 -3.27 -17.44 34.12
CA PHE A 52 -4.71 -17.19 34.22
C PHE A 52 -5.53 -18.22 33.42
N SER A 53 -5.04 -18.63 32.26
CA SER A 53 -5.70 -19.62 31.39
C SER A 53 -5.68 -21.04 32.01
N GLY A 54 -4.58 -21.36 32.69
CA GLY A 54 -4.34 -22.67 33.29
C GLY A 54 -4.31 -23.82 32.27
N GLY A 55 -4.43 -25.05 32.77
CA GLY A 55 -4.54 -26.24 31.94
C GLY A 55 -3.20 -26.68 31.34
N ARG A 56 -3.22 -27.91 30.81
CA ARG A 56 -1.99 -28.61 30.38
C ARG A 56 -1.16 -27.86 29.34
N SER A 57 -1.79 -27.13 28.42
CA SER A 57 -1.06 -26.42 27.35
C SER A 57 -0.29 -25.19 27.83
N HIS A 58 -0.70 -24.54 28.91
CA HIS A 58 -0.03 -23.35 29.45
C HIS A 58 0.87 -23.71 30.62
N VAL A 59 0.39 -24.56 31.54
CA VAL A 59 1.08 -24.87 32.80
C VAL A 59 2.23 -25.84 32.58
N LYS A 60 2.05 -26.90 31.77
CA LYS A 60 3.07 -27.96 31.65
C LYS A 60 4.44 -27.44 31.16
N PRO A 61 4.54 -26.66 30.06
CA PRO A 61 5.83 -26.14 29.60
C PRO A 61 6.52 -25.24 30.63
N MET A 62 5.74 -24.46 31.39
CA MET A 62 6.28 -23.66 32.48
C MET A 62 6.83 -24.56 33.59
N MET A 63 6.13 -25.66 33.94
CA MET A 63 6.59 -26.59 34.97
C MET A 63 7.86 -27.36 34.57
N ASP A 64 8.04 -27.67 33.28
CA ASP A 64 9.29 -28.26 32.78
C ASP A 64 10.51 -27.32 32.98
N ILE A 65 10.30 -26.00 32.95
CA ILE A 65 11.34 -25.01 33.33
C ILE A 65 11.47 -24.93 34.85
N ALA A 66 10.34 -24.98 35.59
CA ALA A 66 10.34 -24.96 37.05
C ALA A 66 11.13 -26.12 37.65
N GLU A 67 11.05 -27.33 37.08
CA GLU A 67 11.81 -28.49 37.52
C GLU A 67 13.33 -28.22 37.50
N ILE A 68 13.83 -27.62 36.42
CA ILE A 68 15.25 -27.23 36.29
C ILE A 68 15.63 -26.19 37.36
N LEU A 69 14.76 -25.22 37.64
CA LEU A 69 15.01 -24.22 38.68
C LEU A 69 14.97 -24.85 40.08
N ILE A 70 14.06 -25.79 40.34
CA ILE A 70 14.01 -26.52 41.62
C ILE A 70 15.27 -27.36 41.82
N GLU A 71 15.75 -28.05 40.78
CA GLU A 71 17.03 -28.78 40.81
C GLU A 71 18.22 -27.86 41.10
N ARG A 72 18.15 -26.59 40.66
CA ARG A 72 19.14 -25.53 40.96
C ARG A 72 18.94 -24.85 42.32
N GLY A 73 17.93 -25.28 43.09
CA GLY A 73 17.68 -24.85 44.47
C GLY A 73 16.77 -23.63 44.62
N TYR A 74 15.92 -23.32 43.64
CA TYR A 74 14.88 -22.28 43.76
C TYR A 74 13.57 -22.85 44.31
N ASN A 75 12.83 -22.02 45.05
CA ASN A 75 11.48 -22.32 45.51
C ASN A 75 10.48 -21.83 44.47
N VAL A 76 9.62 -22.72 43.97
CA VAL A 76 8.62 -22.38 42.96
C VAL A 76 7.20 -22.54 43.53
N ILE A 77 6.38 -21.52 43.30
CA ILE A 77 4.95 -21.52 43.63
C ILE A 77 4.17 -21.30 42.34
N LEU A 78 3.11 -22.07 42.11
CA LEU A 78 2.24 -21.93 40.95
C LEU A 78 0.88 -21.34 41.36
N LEU A 79 0.48 -20.25 40.72
CA LEU A 79 -0.87 -19.70 40.75
C LEU A 79 -1.57 -19.96 39.41
N ALA A 80 -2.58 -20.83 39.43
CA ALA A 80 -3.39 -21.18 38.26
C ALA A 80 -4.84 -21.53 38.66
N PRO A 81 -5.81 -21.52 37.73
CA PRO A 81 -7.19 -21.92 38.02
C PRO A 81 -7.32 -23.35 38.55
N GLY A 82 -8.16 -23.53 39.58
CA GLY A 82 -8.49 -24.86 40.14
C GLY A 82 -7.32 -25.61 40.78
N LYS A 83 -7.49 -26.94 40.93
CA LYS A 83 -6.38 -27.89 41.13
C LYS A 83 -6.04 -28.45 39.76
N ASP A 84 -4.88 -28.13 39.24
CA ASP A 84 -4.48 -28.57 37.90
C ASP A 84 -3.98 -30.02 38.01
N GLU A 85 -4.61 -30.96 37.29
CA GLU A 85 -4.22 -32.38 37.30
C GLU A 85 -2.76 -32.58 36.87
N THR A 86 -2.20 -31.62 36.12
CA THR A 86 -0.79 -31.63 35.70
C THR A 86 0.20 -31.63 36.85
N LEU A 87 -0.15 -31.13 38.05
CA LEU A 87 0.74 -31.18 39.22
C LEU A 87 0.95 -32.58 39.78
N SER A 88 0.14 -33.57 39.39
CA SER A 88 0.47 -34.97 39.70
C SER A 88 1.84 -35.37 39.14
N GLU A 89 2.30 -34.72 38.06
CA GLU A 89 3.64 -34.89 37.47
C GLU A 89 4.72 -34.07 38.22
N TYR A 90 4.34 -33.06 39.02
CA TYR A 90 5.25 -32.11 39.68
C TYR A 90 4.95 -31.97 41.19
N PRO A 91 5.11 -33.02 42.02
CA PRO A 91 4.66 -33.05 43.41
C PRO A 91 5.39 -32.06 44.34
N THR A 92 6.55 -31.57 43.93
CA THR A 92 7.38 -30.61 44.67
C THR A 92 6.89 -29.17 44.54
N VAL A 93 6.07 -28.85 43.55
CA VAL A 93 5.56 -27.49 43.30
C VAL A 93 4.32 -27.24 44.14
N LYS A 94 4.33 -26.14 44.91
CA LYS A 94 3.14 -25.70 45.65
C LYS A 94 2.17 -24.98 44.72
N GLN A 95 0.99 -25.55 44.46
CA GLN A 95 -0.09 -24.86 43.74
C GLN A 95 -1.01 -24.11 44.71
N ILE A 96 -1.37 -22.88 44.35
CA ILE A 96 -2.44 -22.12 44.98
C ILE A 96 -3.46 -21.79 43.88
N SER A 97 -4.74 -22.08 44.17
CA SER A 97 -5.80 -21.80 43.22
C SER A 97 -6.00 -20.29 43.08
N LEU A 98 -5.96 -19.81 41.83
CA LEU A 98 -6.16 -18.39 41.49
C LEU A 98 -7.66 -18.05 41.44
N ILE A 99 -8.39 -18.80 40.60
CA ILE A 99 -9.83 -18.69 40.34
C ILE A 99 -10.41 -20.08 40.06
N PRO A 100 -11.73 -20.27 40.02
CA PRO A 100 -12.34 -21.52 39.57
C PRO A 100 -11.94 -21.89 38.12
N ILE A 101 -11.95 -23.18 37.79
CA ILE A 101 -11.73 -23.65 36.41
C ILE A 101 -12.84 -23.10 35.52
N MET A 102 -12.46 -22.49 34.40
CA MET A 102 -13.40 -21.95 33.41
C MET A 102 -13.51 -22.91 32.21
N SER A 103 -14.73 -23.32 31.85
CA SER A 103 -15.00 -24.04 30.61
C SER A 103 -15.32 -23.07 29.47
N LEU A 104 -14.94 -23.42 28.24
CA LEU A 104 -15.34 -22.67 27.04
C LEU A 104 -16.88 -22.62 26.87
N ARG A 105 -17.60 -23.64 27.38
CA ARG A 105 -19.08 -23.64 27.41
C ARG A 105 -19.64 -22.58 28.36
N ASP A 106 -18.95 -22.29 29.47
CA ASP A 106 -19.39 -21.28 30.45
C ASP A 106 -19.34 -19.85 29.88
N VAL A 107 -18.61 -19.66 28.78
CA VAL A 107 -18.42 -18.39 28.07
C VAL A 107 -19.31 -18.28 26.82
N GLY A 108 -20.19 -19.27 26.58
CA GLY A 108 -21.06 -19.29 25.41
C GLY A 108 -20.34 -19.48 24.07
N ILE A 109 -19.08 -19.94 24.07
CA ILE A 109 -18.35 -20.25 22.84
C ILE A 109 -18.75 -21.66 22.39
N GLU A 110 -19.74 -21.72 21.49
CA GLU A 110 -20.08 -22.96 20.78
C GLU A 110 -19.11 -23.18 19.62
N VAL A 111 -18.30 -24.26 19.67
CA VAL A 111 -17.31 -24.66 18.64
C VAL A 111 -17.98 -25.18 17.36
N ASN A 112 -19.30 -24.96 17.20
CA ASN A 112 -20.15 -25.86 16.44
C ASN A 112 -20.41 -25.51 14.97
N LYS A 113 -19.76 -24.50 14.37
CA LYS A 113 -19.75 -24.30 12.89
C LYS A 113 -18.94 -23.13 12.32
N GLU A 114 -18.40 -22.22 13.13
CA GLU A 114 -17.70 -21.03 12.62
C GLU A 114 -16.33 -20.88 13.27
N VAL A 115 -15.32 -20.56 12.46
CA VAL A 115 -13.98 -20.17 12.90
C VAL A 115 -14.09 -19.07 13.96
N LEU A 116 -13.31 -19.18 15.03
CA LEU A 116 -13.28 -18.20 16.13
C LEU A 116 -12.99 -16.80 15.54
N ASP A 117 -13.97 -15.89 15.60
CA ASP A 117 -13.82 -14.52 15.10
C ASP A 117 -13.30 -13.56 16.20
N HIS A 118 -12.97 -12.33 15.80
CA HIS A 118 -12.49 -11.29 16.72
C HIS A 118 -13.47 -10.97 17.86
N LYS A 119 -14.79 -11.17 17.67
CA LYS A 119 -15.80 -10.94 18.71
C LYS A 119 -15.77 -12.03 19.77
N LYS A 120 -15.64 -13.30 19.37
CA LYS A 120 -15.50 -14.43 20.30
C LYS A 120 -14.18 -14.35 21.07
N LEU A 121 -13.09 -13.88 20.44
CA LEU A 121 -11.82 -13.61 21.12
C LEU A 121 -11.97 -12.52 22.20
N ALA A 122 -12.74 -11.46 21.94
CA ALA A 122 -13.03 -10.42 22.92
C ALA A 122 -13.79 -10.97 24.15
N GLY A 123 -14.65 -11.98 23.97
CA GLY A 123 -15.35 -12.65 25.08
C GLY A 123 -14.42 -13.37 26.06
N LEU A 124 -13.30 -13.94 25.58
CA LEU A 124 -12.27 -14.50 26.48
C LEU A 124 -11.58 -13.42 27.29
N PHE A 125 -11.33 -12.26 26.69
CA PHE A 125 -10.74 -11.11 27.37
C PHE A 125 -11.69 -10.51 28.41
N GLU A 126 -13.01 -10.51 28.15
CA GLU A 126 -14.02 -10.04 29.11
C GLU A 126 -13.94 -10.77 30.46
N LEU A 127 -13.65 -12.09 30.45
CA LEU A 127 -13.45 -12.85 31.68
C LEU A 127 -12.23 -12.37 32.48
N SER A 128 -11.15 -12.01 31.80
CA SER A 128 -9.95 -11.49 32.45
C SER A 128 -10.24 -10.16 33.15
N VAL A 129 -11.02 -9.29 32.50
CA VAL A 129 -11.46 -8.01 33.08
C VAL A 129 -12.37 -8.27 34.28
N LYS A 130 -13.33 -9.20 34.15
CA LYS A 130 -14.26 -9.59 35.21
C LYS A 130 -13.55 -10.10 36.46
N TYR A 131 -12.55 -10.95 36.31
CA TYR A 131 -11.80 -11.55 37.42
C TYR A 131 -10.50 -10.81 37.74
N TYR A 132 -10.24 -9.66 37.12
CA TYR A 132 -8.99 -8.93 37.28
C TYR A 132 -8.73 -8.58 38.75
N LYS A 133 -9.70 -7.94 39.42
CA LYS A 133 -9.54 -7.50 40.82
C LYS A 133 -9.22 -8.65 41.76
N SER A 134 -9.98 -9.75 41.69
CA SER A 134 -9.75 -10.93 42.53
C SER A 134 -8.41 -11.59 42.23
N SER A 135 -8.03 -11.67 40.95
CA SER A 135 -6.75 -12.26 40.53
C SER A 135 -5.58 -11.41 41.00
N TYR A 136 -5.68 -10.08 40.87
CA TYR A 136 -4.67 -9.12 41.34
C TYR A 136 -4.45 -9.22 42.85
N GLU A 137 -5.54 -9.17 43.65
CA GLU A 137 -5.46 -9.30 45.12
C GLU A 137 -4.85 -10.65 45.53
N LYS A 138 -5.16 -11.72 44.79
CA LYS A 138 -4.60 -13.05 45.04
C LYS A 138 -3.12 -13.14 44.69
N TYR A 139 -2.70 -12.63 43.54
CA TYR A 139 -1.29 -12.54 43.17
C TYR A 139 -0.49 -11.74 44.19
N LYS A 140 -1.01 -10.56 44.59
CA LYS A 140 -0.35 -9.68 45.56
C LYS A 140 -0.20 -10.34 46.93
N SER A 141 -1.29 -10.90 47.47
CA SER A 141 -1.27 -11.55 48.78
C SER A 141 -0.29 -12.72 48.84
N VAL A 142 -0.27 -13.58 47.80
CA VAL A 142 0.69 -14.69 47.73
C VAL A 142 2.12 -14.19 47.59
N ALA A 143 2.32 -13.13 46.80
CA ALA A 143 3.65 -12.55 46.61
C ALA A 143 4.24 -12.02 47.92
N GLU A 144 3.42 -11.35 48.74
CA GLU A 144 3.79 -10.84 50.06
C GLU A 144 3.97 -11.97 51.08
N GLU A 145 3.06 -12.95 51.14
CA GLU A 145 3.12 -14.10 52.07
C GLU A 145 4.39 -14.94 51.86
N HIS A 146 4.79 -15.12 50.61
CA HIS A 146 5.90 -16.00 50.24
C HIS A 146 7.21 -15.27 49.91
N ASN A 147 7.27 -13.94 50.12
CA ASN A 147 8.44 -13.11 49.81
C ASN A 147 8.97 -13.39 48.39
N ILE A 148 8.11 -13.22 47.40
CA ILE A 148 8.43 -13.51 46.00
C ILE A 148 9.47 -12.52 45.45
N ASP A 149 10.46 -13.07 44.74
CA ASP A 149 11.60 -12.35 44.19
C ASP A 149 11.49 -12.11 42.69
N LEU A 150 10.79 -12.99 41.97
CA LEU A 150 10.56 -12.88 40.52
C LEU A 150 9.20 -13.46 40.14
N PHE A 151 8.54 -12.81 39.19
CA PHE A 151 7.29 -13.29 38.59
C PHE A 151 7.57 -13.92 37.23
N PHE A 152 7.15 -15.15 37.01
CA PHE A 152 7.13 -15.81 35.70
C PHE A 152 5.68 -15.98 35.25
N CYS A 153 5.22 -15.05 34.42
CA CYS A 153 3.81 -14.94 34.04
C CYS A 153 3.61 -15.48 32.63
N ASP A 154 2.70 -16.43 32.46
CA ASP A 154 2.03 -16.63 31.17
C ASP A 154 1.35 -15.30 30.82
N ILE A 155 1.77 -14.65 29.73
CA ILE A 155 1.33 -13.30 29.36
C ILE A 155 0.02 -13.29 28.58
N VAL A 156 -0.52 -14.47 28.25
CA VAL A 156 -1.81 -14.58 27.57
C VAL A 156 -2.93 -14.32 28.59
N ILE A 157 -3.53 -13.13 28.52
CA ILE A 157 -4.74 -12.77 29.28
C ILE A 157 -4.48 -12.84 30.80
N ASN A 158 -3.31 -12.36 31.25
CA ASN A 158 -2.87 -12.43 32.65
C ASN A 158 -2.21 -11.12 33.13
N GLU A 159 -2.87 -10.02 32.82
CA GLU A 159 -2.43 -8.65 33.14
C GLU A 159 -2.20 -8.47 34.64
N ALA A 160 -3.02 -9.13 35.48
CA ALA A 160 -2.89 -9.07 36.93
C ALA A 160 -1.52 -9.55 37.44
N CYS A 161 -0.96 -10.61 36.86
CA CYS A 161 0.36 -11.13 37.24
C CYS A 161 1.47 -10.09 37.00
N VAL A 162 1.42 -9.44 35.82
CA VAL A 162 2.39 -8.41 35.41
C VAL A 162 2.21 -7.12 36.23
N ASP A 163 0.98 -6.67 36.43
CA ASP A 163 0.67 -5.44 37.16
C ASP A 163 1.06 -5.54 38.65
N VAL A 164 0.90 -6.72 39.28
CA VAL A 164 1.38 -6.95 40.65
C VAL A 164 2.91 -6.90 40.70
N ALA A 165 3.61 -7.52 39.75
CA ALA A 165 5.08 -7.48 39.70
C ALA A 165 5.59 -6.03 39.62
N HIS A 166 5.01 -5.21 38.75
CA HIS A 166 5.35 -3.78 38.66
C HIS A 166 5.03 -3.01 39.94
N THR A 167 3.87 -3.25 40.54
CA THR A 167 3.47 -2.59 41.79
C THR A 167 4.43 -2.90 42.93
N LEU A 168 4.92 -4.15 42.99
CA LEU A 168 5.90 -4.60 43.98
C LEU A 168 7.35 -4.31 43.58
N LYS A 169 7.58 -3.70 42.41
CA LYS A 169 8.91 -3.44 41.83
C LYS A 169 9.77 -4.72 41.77
N LYS A 170 9.16 -5.83 41.36
CA LYS A 170 9.81 -7.12 41.14
C LYS A 170 9.99 -7.37 39.65
N PRO A 171 11.09 -8.04 39.23
CA PRO A 171 11.28 -8.38 37.83
C PRO A 171 10.20 -9.37 37.37
N VAL A 172 9.79 -9.24 36.12
CA VAL A 172 8.81 -10.13 35.50
C VAL A 172 9.36 -10.71 34.21
N VAL A 173 9.28 -12.03 34.09
CA VAL A 173 9.59 -12.78 32.88
C VAL A 173 8.26 -13.26 32.30
N GLY A 174 7.99 -12.89 31.06
CA GLY A 174 6.81 -13.31 30.32
C GLY A 174 7.01 -14.67 29.66
N PHE A 175 5.94 -15.45 29.54
CA PHE A 175 5.91 -16.74 28.85
C PHE A 175 4.75 -16.81 27.85
N THR A 176 5.01 -17.28 26.64
CA THR A 176 3.97 -17.51 25.61
C THR A 176 4.39 -18.63 24.66
N SER A 177 3.45 -19.25 23.96
CA SER A 177 3.69 -20.30 22.96
C SER A 177 3.83 -19.78 21.52
N GLY A 178 3.77 -18.46 21.29
CA GLY A 178 3.85 -17.88 19.95
C GLY A 178 4.40 -16.46 19.89
N LEU A 179 5.04 -16.12 18.76
CA LEU A 179 5.68 -14.82 18.51
C LEU A 179 4.73 -13.69 18.08
N GLN A 180 3.50 -14.03 17.70
CA GLN A 180 2.62 -13.17 16.91
C GLN A 180 2.33 -11.80 17.56
N LEU A 181 2.12 -11.77 18.88
CA LEU A 181 1.82 -10.56 19.64
C LEU A 181 3.08 -9.86 20.20
N MET A 182 4.23 -10.54 20.18
CA MET A 182 5.43 -10.09 20.90
C MET A 182 6.32 -9.20 20.04
N ASP A 183 6.36 -9.47 18.73
CA ASP A 183 7.18 -8.74 17.76
C ASP A 183 6.46 -8.73 16.40
N PRO A 184 5.45 -7.85 16.22
CA PRO A 184 4.64 -7.81 15.01
C PRO A 184 5.45 -7.31 13.81
N LYS A 185 5.35 -8.02 12.67
CA LYS A 185 6.02 -7.65 11.42
C LYS A 185 4.99 -7.35 10.32
N PRO A 186 5.21 -6.35 9.45
CA PRO A 186 4.25 -5.93 8.42
C PRO A 186 4.01 -6.96 7.31
N TYR A 187 4.86 -7.97 7.21
CA TYR A 187 4.74 -9.10 6.28
C TYR A 187 4.21 -10.38 6.94
N LYS A 188 3.90 -10.34 8.24
CA LYS A 188 3.26 -11.44 8.95
C LYS A 188 1.82 -11.06 9.26
N SER A 189 0.93 -12.05 9.22
CA SER A 189 -0.46 -11.89 9.66
C SER A 189 -0.92 -13.11 10.43
N ASP A 190 -2.06 -12.98 11.12
CA ASP A 190 -2.65 -14.07 11.89
C ASP A 190 -3.83 -14.67 11.11
N PRO A 191 -3.81 -15.99 10.83
CA PRO A 191 -4.92 -16.67 10.18
C PRO A 191 -6.25 -16.64 10.91
N ILE A 192 -6.29 -16.26 12.19
CA ILE A 192 -7.55 -15.97 12.89
C ILE A 192 -8.37 -14.87 12.18
N PHE A 193 -7.72 -14.03 11.37
CA PHE A 193 -8.35 -12.97 10.58
C PHE A 193 -8.63 -13.34 9.11
N GLY A 194 -8.47 -14.62 8.75
CA GLY A 194 -8.62 -15.07 7.36
C GLY A 194 -7.49 -14.55 6.46
N CYS A 195 -6.28 -14.42 7.02
CA CYS A 195 -5.07 -14.01 6.31
C CYS A 195 -4.02 -15.12 6.39
N ASN A 196 -3.09 -15.19 5.43
CA ASN A 196 -2.00 -16.15 5.52
C ASN A 196 -0.97 -15.73 6.57
N ILE A 197 -0.27 -16.70 7.19
CA ILE A 197 0.80 -16.42 8.16
C ILE A 197 1.89 -15.50 7.59
N SER A 198 2.16 -15.61 6.28
CA SER A 198 3.08 -14.77 5.51
C SER A 198 2.32 -14.04 4.41
N LEU A 199 2.59 -12.74 4.29
CA LEU A 199 2.06 -11.87 3.24
C LEU A 199 3.09 -11.61 2.12
N GLU A 200 4.19 -12.36 2.07
CA GLU A 200 5.30 -12.17 1.13
C GLU A 200 4.82 -12.21 -0.34
N ASN A 201 3.92 -13.14 -0.66
CA ASN A 201 3.41 -13.36 -2.01
C ASN A 201 1.99 -12.79 -2.21
N GLU A 202 1.49 -12.00 -1.26
CA GLU A 202 0.14 -11.46 -1.30
C GLU A 202 0.05 -10.17 -2.14
N SER A 203 -1.12 -9.96 -2.75
CA SER A 203 -1.37 -8.73 -3.51
C SER A 203 -1.34 -7.49 -2.62
N ILE A 204 -1.16 -6.31 -3.21
CA ILE A 204 -1.23 -5.03 -2.47
C ILE A 204 -2.56 -4.89 -1.73
N LEU A 205 -3.67 -5.32 -2.34
CA LEU A 205 -5.00 -5.25 -1.75
C LEU A 205 -5.13 -6.19 -0.55
N GLU A 206 -4.65 -7.42 -0.66
CA GLU A 206 -4.66 -8.39 0.45
C GLU A 206 -3.75 -7.96 1.58
N ARG A 207 -2.54 -7.46 1.26
CA ARG A 207 -1.65 -6.86 2.26
C ARG A 207 -2.29 -5.69 2.98
N PHE A 208 -3.01 -4.82 2.27
CA PHE A 208 -3.75 -3.72 2.88
C PHE A 208 -4.87 -4.23 3.78
N ARG A 209 -5.69 -5.17 3.29
CA ARG A 209 -6.75 -5.80 4.07
C ARG A 209 -6.18 -6.39 5.36
N CYS A 210 -5.19 -7.27 5.26
CA CYS A 210 -4.62 -8.01 6.39
C CYS A 210 -3.86 -7.14 7.40
N ASN A 211 -3.18 -6.07 6.98
CA ASN A 211 -2.43 -5.21 7.89
C ASN A 211 -3.27 -4.12 8.56
N PHE A 212 -4.42 -3.74 7.99
CA PHE A 212 -5.20 -2.62 8.50
C PHE A 212 -6.59 -3.02 8.99
N ILE A 213 -7.35 -3.81 8.23
CA ILE A 213 -8.77 -4.05 8.53
C ILE A 213 -8.94 -4.90 9.81
N PRO A 214 -8.40 -6.12 9.92
CA PRO A 214 -8.58 -6.92 11.13
C PRO A 214 -7.94 -6.31 12.38
N PRO A 215 -6.72 -5.73 12.35
CA PRO A 215 -6.18 -5.03 13.52
C PRO A 215 -7.07 -3.88 14.01
N LEU A 216 -7.67 -3.10 13.10
CA LEU A 216 -8.61 -2.04 13.49
C LEU A 216 -9.90 -2.60 14.09
N GLN A 217 -10.43 -3.70 13.54
CA GLN A 217 -11.59 -4.40 14.10
C GLN A 217 -11.28 -4.93 15.51
N LEU A 218 -10.10 -5.50 15.71
CA LEU A 218 -9.63 -5.97 17.01
C LEU A 218 -9.53 -4.81 18.01
N ILE A 219 -8.88 -3.70 17.62
CA ILE A 219 -8.77 -2.50 18.47
C ILE A 219 -10.17 -2.00 18.87
N TYR A 220 -11.10 -1.94 17.91
CA TYR A 220 -12.47 -1.51 18.18
C TYR A 220 -13.20 -2.44 19.16
N SER A 221 -13.09 -3.76 18.99
CA SER A 221 -13.70 -4.75 19.89
C SER A 221 -13.11 -4.73 21.30
N PHE A 222 -11.80 -4.50 21.43
CA PHE A 222 -11.12 -4.48 22.73
C PHE A 222 -11.19 -3.12 23.42
N PHE A 223 -11.49 -2.03 22.71
CA PHE A 223 -11.48 -0.67 23.25
C PHE A 223 -12.33 -0.53 24.51
N ASN A 224 -13.58 -1.01 24.48
CA ASN A 224 -14.50 -0.93 25.63
C ASN A 224 -14.00 -1.75 26.81
N LEU A 225 -13.54 -2.99 26.57
CA LEU A 225 -13.02 -3.87 27.63
C LEU A 225 -11.75 -3.28 28.27
N MET A 226 -10.89 -2.68 27.47
CA MET A 226 -9.68 -2.03 27.96
C MET A 226 -9.97 -0.75 28.74
N SER A 227 -10.97 0.03 28.34
CA SER A 227 -11.44 1.16 29.13
C SER A 227 -11.90 0.69 30.51
N GLN A 228 -12.73 -0.35 30.57
CA GLN A 228 -13.20 -0.94 31.83
C GLN A 228 -12.03 -1.44 32.69
N LEU A 229 -11.07 -2.14 32.09
CA LEU A 229 -9.88 -2.61 32.81
C LEU A 229 -9.06 -1.44 33.38
N ASN A 230 -8.90 -0.36 32.61
CA ASN A 230 -8.18 0.82 33.07
C ASN A 230 -8.95 1.60 34.14
N ASP A 231 -10.29 1.59 34.13
CA ASP A 231 -11.11 2.13 35.21
C ASP A 231 -10.90 1.34 36.51
N ILE A 232 -10.87 0.00 36.42
CA ILE A 232 -10.57 -0.88 37.57
C ILE A 232 -9.15 -0.61 38.08
N ARG A 233 -8.15 -0.52 37.20
CA ARG A 233 -6.77 -0.16 37.57
C ARG A 233 -6.70 1.18 38.29
N GLY A 234 -7.40 2.19 37.78
CA GLY A 234 -7.47 3.52 38.39
C GLY A 234 -8.04 3.48 39.81
N GLN A 235 -9.10 2.68 40.04
CA GLN A 235 -9.67 2.48 41.39
C GLN A 235 -8.69 1.81 42.36
N MET A 236 -7.71 1.06 41.85
CA MET A 236 -6.69 0.35 42.61
C MET A 236 -5.35 1.10 42.66
N ASN A 237 -5.27 2.33 42.15
CA ASN A 237 -4.05 3.12 42.00
C ASN A 237 -2.95 2.43 41.17
N ILE A 238 -3.34 1.66 40.16
CA ILE A 238 -2.44 1.00 39.21
C ILE A 238 -2.38 1.86 37.95
N GLU A 239 -1.19 1.98 37.35
CA GLU A 239 -1.04 2.71 36.09
C GLU A 239 -1.91 2.08 34.99
N PRO A 240 -2.58 2.90 34.15
CA PRO A 240 -3.38 2.37 33.06
C PRO A 240 -2.50 1.66 32.04
N GLY A 241 -2.95 0.48 31.59
CA GLY A 241 -2.32 -0.22 30.49
C GLY A 241 -2.49 0.56 29.18
N ARG A 242 -1.43 0.70 28.40
CA ARG A 242 -1.48 1.37 27.10
C ARG A 242 -1.84 0.35 26.02
N ILE A 243 -2.92 0.60 25.27
CA ILE A 243 -3.12 -0.01 23.94
C ILE A 243 -2.21 0.74 22.97
N ALA A 244 -0.93 0.42 22.96
CA ALA A 244 -0.07 0.85 21.86
C ALA A 244 -0.03 -0.30 20.86
N LEU A 245 -0.50 -0.04 19.64
CA LEU A 245 -0.32 -0.82 18.42
C LEU A 245 1.00 -1.63 18.46
N GLY A 246 0.96 -2.86 18.96
CA GLY A 246 2.12 -3.77 18.98
C GLY A 246 3.15 -3.61 20.09
N LYS A 247 2.94 -2.81 21.17
CA LYS A 247 3.84 -2.87 22.34
C LYS A 247 3.39 -3.99 23.28
N SER A 248 4.25 -5.00 23.42
CA SER A 248 4.09 -6.13 24.36
C SER A 248 3.96 -5.66 25.81
N PRO A 249 3.39 -6.50 26.72
CA PRO A 249 3.40 -6.21 28.15
C PRO A 249 4.83 -5.86 28.57
N LYS A 250 5.01 -4.76 29.34
CA LYS A 250 6.32 -4.40 29.88
C LYS A 250 6.80 -5.58 30.73
N ALA A 251 7.70 -6.39 30.19
CA ALA A 251 8.34 -7.49 30.90
C ALA A 251 9.83 -7.42 30.65
N SER A 252 10.63 -7.76 31.66
CA SER A 252 12.09 -7.70 31.61
C SER A 252 12.69 -8.66 30.56
N LEU A 253 11.96 -9.75 30.30
CA LEU A 253 12.31 -10.79 29.34
C LEU A 253 11.01 -11.49 28.91
N ILE A 254 10.92 -11.91 27.66
CA ILE A 254 9.83 -12.70 27.12
C ILE A 254 10.41 -14.00 26.56
N LEU A 255 9.97 -15.10 27.13
CA LEU A 255 10.33 -16.45 26.72
C LEU A 255 9.21 -17.04 25.88
N VAL A 256 9.57 -17.53 24.70
CA VAL A 256 8.61 -18.03 23.73
C VAL A 256 8.87 -19.52 23.50
N ASP A 257 7.89 -20.37 23.84
CA ASP A 257 7.91 -21.80 23.53
C ASP A 257 7.65 -21.99 22.04
N THR A 258 8.67 -21.74 21.23
CA THR A 258 8.76 -22.05 19.81
C THR A 258 10.24 -22.05 19.42
N PHE A 259 10.57 -22.31 18.16
CA PHE A 259 11.95 -22.40 17.70
C PHE A 259 12.16 -21.98 16.25
N PHE A 260 13.38 -21.48 16.00
CA PHE A 260 13.84 -21.15 14.67
C PHE A 260 13.63 -22.29 13.68
N GLY A 261 13.14 -21.95 12.48
CA GLY A 261 12.87 -22.88 11.40
C GLY A 261 11.52 -23.61 11.48
N PHE A 262 10.82 -23.57 12.62
CA PHE A 262 9.37 -23.79 12.65
C PHE A 262 8.60 -22.47 12.50
N GLU A 263 9.07 -21.40 13.14
CA GLU A 263 8.53 -20.06 12.93
C GLU A 263 8.95 -19.46 11.58
N LEU A 264 8.13 -18.51 11.11
CA LEU A 264 8.51 -17.67 9.97
C LEU A 264 9.78 -16.87 10.32
N PRO A 265 10.76 -16.78 9.40
CA PRO A 265 11.99 -16.04 9.65
C PRO A 265 11.72 -14.57 10.00
N GLN A 266 12.20 -14.13 11.17
CA GLN A 266 12.15 -12.72 11.59
C GLN A 266 13.33 -12.37 12.51
N THR A 267 13.63 -11.08 12.61
CA THR A 267 14.56 -10.55 13.62
C THR A 267 13.84 -10.38 14.95
N LEU A 268 14.40 -10.94 16.01
CA LEU A 268 13.88 -10.79 17.37
C LEU A 268 14.74 -9.85 18.20
N PRO A 269 14.14 -8.98 19.02
CA PRO A 269 14.89 -8.16 19.97
C PRO A 269 15.50 -9.03 21.07
N PRO A 270 16.63 -8.63 21.70
CA PRO A 270 17.31 -9.44 22.72
C PRO A 270 16.41 -9.87 23.90
N TYR A 271 15.45 -9.04 24.29
CA TYR A 271 14.52 -9.38 25.38
C TYR A 271 13.45 -10.41 24.98
N VAL A 272 13.32 -10.80 23.71
CA VAL A 272 12.42 -11.87 23.24
C VAL A 272 13.27 -13.08 22.83
N GLN A 273 13.12 -14.20 23.52
CA GLN A 273 13.95 -15.39 23.33
C GLN A 273 13.11 -16.64 23.01
N GLU A 274 13.38 -17.26 21.87
CA GLU A 274 12.86 -18.58 21.52
C GLU A 274 13.56 -19.67 22.34
N ILE A 275 12.79 -20.35 23.18
CA ILE A 275 13.29 -21.38 24.11
C ILE A 275 12.58 -22.74 23.96
N GLY A 276 11.71 -22.88 22.95
CA GLY A 276 11.03 -24.11 22.63
C GLY A 276 11.81 -25.04 21.70
N PRO A 277 11.24 -26.21 21.33
CA PRO A 277 10.02 -26.75 21.93
C PRO A 277 10.31 -27.26 23.35
N ILE A 278 9.58 -26.78 24.35
CA ILE A 278 9.73 -27.27 25.72
C ILE A 278 9.02 -28.61 25.83
N LEU A 279 9.79 -29.64 26.17
CA LEU A 279 9.33 -31.02 26.31
C LEU A 279 9.92 -31.63 27.58
N SER A 280 9.14 -32.50 28.22
CA SER A 280 9.55 -33.20 29.45
C SER A 280 10.65 -34.22 29.18
N GLU A 281 11.51 -34.47 30.17
CA GLU A 281 12.53 -35.53 30.07
C GLU A 281 11.93 -36.93 30.14
N LYS A 282 10.78 -37.05 30.82
CA LYS A 282 10.10 -38.33 31.07
C LYS A 282 8.62 -38.20 30.72
N TYR A 283 8.07 -39.28 30.17
CA TYR A 283 6.66 -39.39 29.84
C TYR A 283 6.09 -40.69 30.42
N PRO A 284 4.78 -40.73 30.76
CA PRO A 284 4.14 -41.95 31.23
C PRO A 284 4.26 -43.10 30.22
N SER A 285 4.51 -44.31 30.70
CA SER A 285 4.51 -45.52 29.85
C SER A 285 3.11 -45.81 29.30
N LEU A 286 3.03 -46.56 28.20
CA LEU A 286 1.76 -47.10 27.73
C LEU A 286 1.18 -48.04 28.78
N THR A 287 -0.15 -48.06 28.89
CA THR A 287 -0.84 -49.12 29.64
C THR A 287 -0.62 -50.46 28.93
N PRO A 288 -0.69 -51.61 29.63
CA PRO A 288 -0.56 -52.92 28.99
C PRO A 288 -1.53 -53.10 27.81
N GLU A 289 -2.77 -52.63 27.95
CA GLU A 289 -3.78 -52.66 26.90
C GLU A 289 -3.37 -51.87 25.65
N LEU A 290 -2.91 -50.62 25.82
CA LEU A 290 -2.45 -49.79 24.71
C LEU A 290 -1.18 -50.35 24.06
N SER A 291 -0.28 -50.90 24.89
CA SER A 291 0.94 -51.57 24.41
C SER A 291 0.62 -52.82 23.59
N ASP A 292 -0.32 -53.65 24.04
CA ASP A 292 -0.74 -54.84 23.30
C ASP A 292 -1.46 -54.46 22.00
N PHE A 293 -2.27 -53.41 22.03
CA PHE A 293 -2.96 -52.90 20.83
C PHE A 293 -1.96 -52.37 19.80
N ILE A 294 -1.06 -51.47 20.19
CA ILE A 294 -0.14 -50.81 19.25
C ILE A 294 0.87 -51.79 18.63
N ASN A 295 1.26 -52.84 19.36
CA ASN A 295 2.20 -53.85 18.88
C ASN A 295 1.55 -54.89 17.95
N LYS A 296 0.22 -55.02 17.96
CA LYS A 296 -0.52 -55.88 17.02
C LYS A 296 -0.69 -55.28 15.62
N HIS A 297 -0.37 -53.99 15.47
CA HIS A 297 -0.62 -53.19 14.27
C HIS A 297 0.71 -52.62 13.76
N GLU A 298 0.95 -52.66 12.45
CA GLU A 298 2.19 -52.16 11.82
C GLU A 298 2.14 -50.66 11.51
N SER A 299 0.93 -50.12 11.28
CA SER A 299 0.66 -48.75 10.85
C SER A 299 -0.51 -48.14 11.63
N VAL A 300 -0.19 -47.48 12.74
CA VAL A 300 -1.17 -46.89 13.65
C VAL A 300 -1.37 -45.40 13.37
N LEU A 301 -2.63 -45.00 13.22
CA LEU A 301 -3.09 -43.62 13.31
C LEU A 301 -3.34 -43.27 14.77
N TYR A 302 -2.69 -42.23 15.27
CA TYR A 302 -3.06 -41.63 16.54
C TYR A 302 -3.94 -40.40 16.28
N VAL A 303 -5.05 -40.26 17.02
CA VAL A 303 -6.01 -39.17 16.88
C VAL A 303 -6.17 -38.47 18.23
N ALA A 304 -5.89 -37.17 18.29
CA ALA A 304 -6.13 -36.35 19.49
C ALA A 304 -6.36 -34.87 19.15
N PHE A 305 -7.51 -34.37 19.54
CA PHE A 305 -7.92 -32.98 19.32
C PHE A 305 -7.74 -32.08 20.55
N GLY A 306 -6.88 -32.49 21.49
CA GLY A 306 -6.64 -31.76 22.74
C GLY A 306 -7.70 -32.04 23.82
N THR A 307 -7.64 -31.27 24.92
CA THR A 307 -8.43 -31.55 26.14
C THR A 307 -9.77 -30.82 26.19
N ARG A 308 -10.07 -29.92 25.25
CA ARG A 308 -11.26 -29.05 25.27
C ARG A 308 -12.07 -29.09 23.96
N PHE A 309 -11.83 -30.09 23.11
CA PHE A 309 -12.46 -30.18 21.80
C PHE A 309 -13.80 -30.92 21.83
N PHE A 310 -14.81 -30.34 21.18
CA PHE A 310 -16.06 -31.00 20.81
C PHE A 310 -16.54 -30.46 19.44
N THR A 311 -17.27 -31.27 18.68
CA THR A 311 -17.86 -30.89 17.39
C THR A 311 -19.23 -31.56 17.21
N THR A 312 -19.84 -31.33 16.05
CA THR A 312 -21.18 -31.84 15.72
C THR A 312 -21.21 -33.36 15.56
N THR A 313 -22.39 -33.94 15.75
CA THR A 313 -22.64 -35.37 15.49
C THR A 313 -22.25 -35.80 14.08
N ASP A 314 -22.47 -34.94 13.07
CA ASP A 314 -22.07 -35.20 11.68
C ASP A 314 -20.55 -35.31 11.55
N ASN A 315 -19.80 -34.35 12.07
CA ASN A 315 -18.34 -34.34 11.99
C ASN A 315 -17.71 -35.52 12.77
N ASN A 316 -18.21 -35.83 13.96
CA ASN A 316 -17.78 -36.99 14.73
C ASN A 316 -18.04 -38.30 13.97
N SER A 317 -19.20 -38.40 13.32
CA SER A 317 -19.57 -39.57 12.52
C SER A 317 -18.70 -39.71 11.27
N LYS A 318 -18.38 -38.61 10.59
CA LYS A 318 -17.44 -38.57 9.46
C LYS A 318 -16.01 -38.93 9.86
N LEU A 319 -15.52 -38.46 11.01
CA LEU A 319 -14.23 -38.87 11.57
C LEU A 319 -14.21 -40.39 11.78
N LEU A 320 -15.21 -40.93 12.48
CA LEU A 320 -15.29 -42.37 12.75
C LEU A 320 -15.41 -43.19 11.45
N GLN A 321 -16.22 -42.73 10.49
CA GLN A 321 -16.31 -43.33 9.16
C GLN A 321 -14.94 -43.34 8.46
N SER A 322 -14.22 -42.21 8.47
CA SER A 322 -12.89 -42.10 7.84
C SER A 322 -11.88 -43.07 8.45
N PHE A 323 -11.97 -43.35 9.76
CA PHE A 323 -11.08 -44.32 10.42
C PHE A 323 -11.33 -45.74 9.94
N ILE A 324 -12.60 -46.14 9.82
CA ILE A 324 -12.99 -47.46 9.30
C ILE A 324 -12.55 -47.59 7.84
N GLU A 325 -12.81 -46.57 7.02
CA GLU A 325 -12.45 -46.61 5.60
C GLU A 325 -10.94 -46.57 5.39
N ALA A 326 -10.17 -45.88 6.23
CA ALA A 326 -8.72 -45.91 6.19
C ALA A 326 -8.16 -47.32 6.48
N ILE A 327 -8.79 -48.06 7.40
CA ILE A 327 -8.47 -49.46 7.68
C ILE A 327 -8.82 -50.35 6.48
N ASN A 328 -10.05 -50.23 5.95
CA ASN A 328 -10.52 -51.03 4.82
C ASN A 328 -9.65 -50.82 3.57
N LYS A 329 -9.21 -49.58 3.33
CA LYS A 329 -8.31 -49.21 2.22
C LYS A 329 -6.83 -49.49 2.51
N LYS A 330 -6.49 -50.03 3.69
CA LYS A 330 -5.12 -50.33 4.15
C LYS A 330 -4.17 -49.13 4.14
N ILE A 331 -4.70 -47.93 4.40
CA ILE A 331 -3.90 -46.73 4.62
C ILE A 331 -3.20 -46.83 5.98
N VAL A 332 -3.95 -47.30 6.98
CA VAL A 332 -3.49 -47.67 8.32
C VAL A 332 -4.13 -49.01 8.70
N ASP A 333 -3.61 -49.71 9.69
CA ASP A 333 -4.19 -50.97 10.19
C ASP A 333 -4.69 -50.88 11.63
N GLY A 334 -4.33 -49.83 12.38
CA GLY A 334 -4.86 -49.55 13.71
C GLY A 334 -5.13 -48.07 13.95
N VAL A 335 -6.12 -47.75 14.79
CA VAL A 335 -6.46 -46.38 15.19
C VAL A 335 -6.56 -46.28 16.70
N ILE A 336 -5.83 -45.34 17.29
CA ILE A 336 -5.94 -44.96 18.70
C ILE A 336 -6.53 -43.56 18.76
N TRP A 337 -7.71 -43.40 19.37
CA TRP A 337 -8.39 -42.11 19.49
C TRP A 337 -8.55 -41.68 20.95
N SER A 338 -7.93 -40.55 21.32
CA SER A 338 -8.14 -39.90 22.61
C SER A 338 -9.39 -39.01 22.56
N LEU A 339 -10.49 -39.46 23.18
CA LEU A 339 -11.80 -38.80 23.16
C LEU A 339 -12.15 -38.25 24.55
N VAL A 340 -12.05 -36.93 24.75
CA VAL A 340 -12.14 -36.29 26.08
C VAL A 340 -13.55 -35.75 26.39
N GLU A 341 -14.04 -34.81 25.58
CA GLU A 341 -15.27 -34.02 25.82
C GLU A 341 -16.49 -34.48 24.99
N THR A 342 -16.33 -35.55 24.21
CA THR A 342 -17.37 -36.09 23.32
C THR A 342 -18.07 -37.28 23.97
N SER A 343 -19.41 -37.25 23.98
CA SER A 343 -20.25 -38.35 24.46
C SER A 343 -20.52 -39.38 23.36
N LYS A 344 -20.98 -40.58 23.76
CA LYS A 344 -21.46 -41.60 22.82
C LYS A 344 -22.69 -41.14 22.03
N ASP A 345 -23.47 -40.24 22.62
CA ASP A 345 -24.67 -39.66 21.98
C ASP A 345 -24.33 -38.65 20.87
N ASP A 346 -23.06 -38.24 20.78
CA ASP A 346 -22.58 -37.31 19.76
C ASP A 346 -22.15 -38.04 18.47
N PHE A 347 -22.67 -39.24 18.21
CA PHE A 347 -22.45 -40.03 17.00
C PHE A 347 -23.79 -40.57 16.45
N TYR A 348 -23.89 -40.74 15.14
CA TYR A 348 -25.03 -41.48 14.57
C TYR A 348 -24.98 -42.95 15.04
N PRO A 349 -26.14 -43.60 15.29
CA PRO A 349 -26.16 -45.01 15.71
C PRO A 349 -25.57 -45.97 14.66
N THR A 350 -25.68 -45.61 13.38
CA THR A 350 -25.17 -46.36 12.25
C THR A 350 -24.44 -45.44 11.28
N LEU A 351 -23.31 -45.90 10.75
CA LEU A 351 -22.54 -45.25 9.70
C LEU A 351 -22.80 -45.97 8.37
N ASN A 352 -22.98 -45.20 7.30
CA ASN A 352 -23.01 -45.71 5.93
C ASN A 352 -21.61 -45.50 5.34
N LEU A 353 -20.90 -46.58 5.04
CA LEU A 353 -19.60 -46.52 4.38
C LEU A 353 -19.76 -46.24 2.88
N SER A 354 -18.69 -45.76 2.24
CA SER A 354 -18.67 -45.46 0.80
C SER A 354 -18.96 -46.67 -0.11
N ASP A 355 -18.76 -47.91 0.37
CA ASP A 355 -19.05 -49.15 -0.36
C ASP A 355 -20.51 -49.64 -0.18
N GLY A 356 -21.33 -48.90 0.56
CA GLY A 356 -22.72 -49.22 0.86
C GLY A 356 -22.91 -50.08 2.12
N THR A 357 -21.83 -50.47 2.81
CA THR A 357 -21.90 -51.23 4.06
C THR A 357 -22.38 -50.36 5.21
N GLN A 358 -23.23 -50.92 6.09
CA GLN A 358 -23.64 -50.27 7.33
C GLN A 358 -22.91 -50.84 8.54
N VAL A 359 -22.39 -49.96 9.39
CA VAL A 359 -21.67 -50.33 10.61
C VAL A 359 -22.35 -49.68 11.83
N GLN A 360 -22.53 -50.45 12.90
CA GLN A 360 -23.02 -49.93 14.17
C GLN A 360 -21.88 -49.21 14.90
N THR A 361 -22.12 -47.99 15.38
CA THR A 361 -21.10 -47.20 16.08
C THR A 361 -20.88 -47.66 17.52
N SER A 362 -21.92 -48.22 18.16
CA SER A 362 -21.87 -48.64 19.57
C SER A 362 -20.77 -49.65 19.87
N SER A 363 -20.54 -50.65 19.01
CA SER A 363 -19.47 -51.64 19.19
C SER A 363 -18.08 -51.00 19.14
N ILE A 364 -17.88 -50.02 18.26
CA ILE A 364 -16.61 -49.29 18.14
C ILE A 364 -16.39 -48.39 19.36
N LEU A 365 -17.41 -47.63 19.76
CA LEU A 365 -17.37 -46.74 20.94
C LEU A 365 -17.24 -47.50 22.27
N ASN A 366 -17.46 -48.81 22.27
CA ASN A 366 -17.25 -49.72 23.40
C ASN A 366 -15.91 -50.47 23.34
N ASN A 367 -15.02 -50.15 22.38
CA ASN A 367 -13.75 -50.85 22.15
C ASN A 367 -13.89 -52.34 21.79
N GLU A 368 -14.98 -52.74 21.15
CA GLU A 368 -15.18 -54.11 20.66
C GLU A 368 -14.57 -54.30 19.25
N HIS A 369 -14.20 -53.21 18.56
CA HIS A 369 -13.60 -53.26 17.23
C HIS A 369 -12.09 -53.60 17.31
N PRO A 370 -11.59 -54.62 16.58
CA PRO A 370 -10.22 -55.11 16.75
C PRO A 370 -9.13 -54.11 16.34
N HIS A 371 -9.45 -53.17 15.45
CA HIS A 371 -8.52 -52.21 14.87
C HIS A 371 -8.72 -50.76 15.35
N ILE A 372 -9.65 -50.50 16.27
CA ILE A 372 -9.91 -49.15 16.79
C ILE A 372 -9.96 -49.21 18.32
N HIS A 373 -9.17 -48.37 18.96
CA HIS A 373 -9.12 -48.24 20.42
C HIS A 373 -9.36 -46.78 20.83
N ILE A 374 -10.38 -46.56 21.65
CA ILE A 374 -10.83 -45.25 22.12
C ILE A 374 -10.59 -45.16 23.63
N ALA A 375 -9.92 -44.10 24.06
CA ALA A 375 -9.65 -43.86 25.49
C ALA A 375 -9.87 -42.39 25.83
N LYS A 376 -10.20 -42.09 27.09
CA LYS A 376 -10.32 -40.71 27.57
C LYS A 376 -8.97 -40.00 27.68
N PHE A 377 -7.93 -40.75 28.00
CA PHE A 377 -6.58 -40.24 28.14
C PHE A 377 -5.60 -41.23 27.55
N VAL A 378 -4.67 -40.71 26.74
CA VAL A 378 -3.59 -41.47 26.13
C VAL A 378 -2.28 -40.71 26.39
N PRO A 379 -1.19 -41.37 26.84
CA PRO A 379 0.13 -40.75 26.92
C PRO A 379 0.65 -40.34 25.53
N GLN A 380 0.25 -39.17 25.06
CA GLN A 380 0.39 -38.71 23.68
C GLN A 380 1.82 -38.88 23.14
N PHE A 381 2.81 -38.31 23.81
CA PHE A 381 4.20 -38.40 23.38
C PHE A 381 4.68 -39.85 23.26
N THR A 382 4.31 -40.73 24.20
CA THR A 382 4.72 -42.13 24.20
C THR A 382 4.13 -42.90 23.01
N VAL A 383 2.88 -42.59 22.64
CA VAL A 383 2.26 -43.13 21.42
C VAL A 383 2.95 -42.57 20.18
N LEU A 384 3.15 -41.25 20.09
CA LEU A 384 3.81 -40.62 18.94
C LEU A 384 5.25 -41.11 18.73
N ASN A 385 5.97 -41.42 19.81
CA ASN A 385 7.34 -41.93 19.77
C ASN A 385 7.41 -43.45 19.51
N HIS A 386 6.28 -44.15 19.41
CA HIS A 386 6.25 -45.57 19.12
C HIS A 386 6.50 -45.84 17.62
N ASN A 387 7.31 -46.86 17.31
CA ASN A 387 7.71 -47.17 15.92
C ASN A 387 6.54 -47.47 15.00
N ASN A 388 5.43 -48.00 15.52
CA ASN A 388 4.25 -48.36 14.73
C ASN A 388 3.30 -47.18 14.53
N THR A 389 3.46 -46.05 15.22
CA THR A 389 2.64 -44.86 14.97
C THR A 389 3.18 -44.13 13.75
N LYS A 390 2.37 -44.08 12.68
CA LYS A 390 2.79 -43.55 11.36
C LYS A 390 2.18 -42.20 11.03
N LEU A 391 1.05 -41.86 11.63
CA LEU A 391 0.35 -40.61 11.35
C LEU A 391 -0.30 -40.08 12.62
N PHE A 392 -0.26 -38.76 12.80
CA PHE A 392 -0.95 -38.06 13.87
C PHE A 392 -2.06 -37.18 13.31
N PHE A 393 -3.31 -37.49 13.63
CA PHE A 393 -4.45 -36.62 13.36
C PHE A 393 -4.70 -35.71 14.56
N SER A 394 -4.41 -34.42 14.41
CA SER A 394 -4.41 -33.45 15.49
C SER A 394 -5.19 -32.18 15.17
N HIS A 395 -5.52 -31.43 16.21
CA HIS A 395 -6.05 -30.07 16.12
C HIS A 395 -4.97 -29.02 15.77
N GLY A 396 -3.68 -29.36 15.88
CA GLY A 396 -2.58 -28.44 15.55
C GLY A 396 -2.24 -27.43 16.66
N GLY A 397 -2.59 -27.69 17.92
CA GLY A 397 -2.09 -26.88 19.05
C GLY A 397 -0.56 -26.90 19.13
N ALA A 398 0.05 -25.85 19.68
CA ALA A 398 1.50 -25.68 19.72
C ALA A 398 2.23 -26.90 20.33
N GLY A 399 1.83 -27.36 21.52
CA GLY A 399 2.43 -28.52 22.19
C GLY A 399 2.31 -29.82 21.38
N SER A 400 1.14 -30.10 20.79
CA SER A 400 0.96 -31.28 19.94
C SER A 400 1.80 -31.21 18.67
N SER A 401 1.95 -30.01 18.09
CA SER A 401 2.83 -29.76 16.94
C SER A 401 4.28 -30.03 17.31
N HIS A 402 4.73 -29.52 18.45
CA HIS A 402 6.09 -29.73 18.96
C HIS A 402 6.42 -31.20 19.23
N GLU A 403 5.51 -31.95 19.88
CA GLU A 403 5.71 -33.38 20.14
C GLU A 403 5.82 -34.15 18.83
N SER A 404 4.96 -33.86 17.84
CA SER A 404 5.00 -34.51 16.52
C SER A 404 6.29 -34.21 15.75
N LEU A 405 6.73 -32.95 15.77
CA LEU A 405 8.01 -32.56 15.16
C LEU A 405 9.18 -33.27 15.85
N TYR A 406 9.14 -33.41 17.17
CA TYR A 406 10.20 -34.07 17.95
C TYR A 406 10.29 -35.58 17.68
N THR A 407 9.15 -36.26 17.54
CA THR A 407 9.10 -37.70 17.21
C THR A 407 9.35 -37.97 15.72
N GLY A 408 9.08 -36.97 14.87
CA GLY A 408 9.15 -37.08 13.41
C GLY A 408 7.91 -37.76 12.83
N THR A 409 6.74 -37.53 13.43
CA THR A 409 5.47 -38.08 12.97
C THR A 409 4.77 -37.06 12.06
N PRO A 410 4.34 -37.41 10.83
CA PRO A 410 3.55 -36.52 9.98
C PRO A 410 2.21 -36.18 10.64
N MET A 411 1.68 -35.01 10.33
CA MET A 411 0.41 -34.55 10.90
C MET A 411 -0.67 -34.36 9.84
N LEU A 412 -1.85 -34.91 10.09
CA LEU A 412 -3.09 -34.42 9.49
C LEU A 412 -3.72 -33.44 10.49
N VAL A 413 -3.93 -32.19 10.07
CA VAL A 413 -4.34 -31.13 10.98
C VAL A 413 -5.77 -30.69 10.67
N LEU A 414 -6.64 -30.72 11.67
CA LEU A 414 -7.97 -30.11 11.62
C LEU A 414 -8.01 -28.94 12.62
N PRO A 415 -7.64 -27.73 12.19
CA PRO A 415 -7.61 -26.57 13.08
C PRO A 415 -9.04 -26.08 13.38
N PHE A 416 -9.29 -25.69 14.62
CA PHE A 416 -10.60 -25.21 15.07
C PHE A 416 -10.59 -23.71 15.38
N ALA A 417 -9.63 -23.26 16.19
CA ALA A 417 -9.62 -21.91 16.75
C ALA A 417 -8.23 -21.49 17.25
N GLY A 418 -8.07 -20.18 17.47
CA GLY A 418 -6.87 -19.62 18.09
C GLY A 418 -5.61 -19.85 17.26
N ASP A 419 -4.52 -20.21 17.94
CA ASP A 419 -3.20 -20.44 17.35
C ASP A 419 -3.14 -21.62 16.37
N GLN A 420 -4.12 -22.53 16.43
CA GLN A 420 -4.15 -23.77 15.67
C GLN A 420 -4.08 -23.56 14.15
N ILE A 421 -4.76 -22.52 13.63
CA ILE A 421 -4.80 -22.24 12.19
C ILE A 421 -3.41 -21.77 11.72
N GLY A 422 -2.75 -20.92 12.50
CA GLY A 422 -1.37 -20.49 12.26
C GLY A 422 -0.38 -21.64 12.32
N ASN A 423 -0.50 -22.51 13.33
CA ASN A 423 0.34 -23.69 13.45
C ASN A 423 0.12 -24.68 12.30
N ALA A 424 -1.12 -24.90 11.86
CA ALA A 424 -1.44 -25.74 10.71
C ALA A 424 -0.74 -25.22 9.45
N GLN A 425 -0.82 -23.91 9.18
CA GLN A 425 -0.12 -23.31 8.05
C GLN A 425 1.40 -23.47 8.17
N LYS A 426 1.99 -23.24 9.36
CA LYS A 426 3.43 -23.43 9.59
C LYS A 426 3.86 -24.89 9.33
N LEU A 427 3.09 -25.87 9.80
CA LEU A 427 3.37 -27.29 9.58
C LEU A 427 3.27 -27.68 8.09
N VAL A 428 2.27 -27.16 7.37
CA VAL A 428 2.12 -27.36 5.93
C VAL A 428 3.29 -26.73 5.18
N THR A 429 3.66 -25.48 5.49
CA THR A 429 4.82 -24.80 4.90
C THR A 429 6.14 -25.52 5.20
N ALA A 430 6.28 -26.12 6.38
CA ALA A 430 7.44 -26.93 6.74
C ALA A 430 7.49 -28.27 5.98
N GLY A 431 6.43 -28.65 5.27
CA GLY A 431 6.34 -29.88 4.46
C GLY A 431 6.09 -31.14 5.29
N VAL A 432 5.53 -31.01 6.50
CA VAL A 432 5.36 -32.14 7.44
C VAL A 432 3.89 -32.47 7.73
N ALA A 433 2.97 -31.73 7.14
CA ALA A 433 1.55 -31.87 7.42
C ALA A 433 0.65 -31.51 6.23
N SER A 434 -0.59 -31.97 6.31
CA SER A 434 -1.71 -31.52 5.49
C SER A 434 -2.79 -30.93 6.41
N SER A 435 -3.44 -29.84 5.98
CA SER A 435 -4.54 -29.23 6.73
C SER A 435 -5.89 -29.55 6.11
N LEU A 436 -6.89 -29.76 6.96
CA LEU A 436 -8.31 -29.91 6.62
C LEU A 436 -9.06 -28.61 6.92
N SER A 437 -10.25 -28.49 6.33
CA SER A 437 -11.20 -27.41 6.62
C SER A 437 -12.38 -27.98 7.37
N ILE A 438 -12.75 -27.39 8.52
CA ILE A 438 -13.95 -27.78 9.24
C ILE A 438 -15.24 -27.37 8.50
N SER A 439 -15.16 -26.36 7.63
CA SER A 439 -16.30 -25.87 6.84
C SER A 439 -16.60 -26.74 5.62
N ASP A 440 -15.58 -27.43 5.11
CA ASP A 440 -15.67 -28.34 3.95
C ASP A 440 -15.14 -29.71 4.36
N PHE A 441 -15.80 -30.30 5.37
CA PHE A 441 -15.34 -31.51 6.03
C PHE A 441 -15.93 -32.76 5.37
N ASP A 442 -15.07 -33.47 4.65
CA ASP A 442 -15.41 -34.61 3.80
C ASP A 442 -14.52 -35.84 4.06
N VAL A 443 -15.10 -37.04 3.93
CA VAL A 443 -14.42 -38.31 4.21
C VAL A 443 -13.34 -38.61 3.17
N ASP A 444 -13.59 -38.35 1.88
CA ASP A 444 -12.62 -38.63 0.82
C ASP A 444 -11.41 -37.69 0.92
N ASP A 445 -11.60 -36.41 1.28
CA ASP A 445 -10.49 -35.48 1.52
C ASP A 445 -9.58 -35.96 2.66
N ILE A 446 -10.16 -36.45 3.77
CA ILE A 446 -9.40 -37.05 4.89
C ILE A 446 -8.56 -38.23 4.39
N LEU A 447 -9.19 -39.19 3.73
CA LEU A 447 -8.53 -40.41 3.26
C LEU A 447 -7.40 -40.10 2.27
N ASN A 448 -7.65 -39.21 1.30
CA ASN A 448 -6.67 -38.81 0.29
C ASN A 448 -5.45 -38.12 0.94
N LYS A 449 -5.68 -37.23 1.91
CA LYS A 449 -4.58 -36.55 2.62
C LYS A 449 -3.81 -37.48 3.55
N MET A 450 -4.47 -38.44 4.22
CA MET A 450 -3.79 -39.48 4.99
C MET A 450 -2.86 -40.32 4.10
N ASP A 451 -3.38 -40.80 2.96
CA ASP A 451 -2.61 -41.63 2.02
C ASP A 451 -1.42 -40.87 1.42
N SER A 452 -1.63 -39.62 1.02
CA SER A 452 -0.58 -38.74 0.48
C SER A 452 0.55 -38.51 1.49
N LEU A 453 0.22 -38.15 2.74
CA LEU A 453 1.20 -37.90 3.80
C LEU A 453 2.09 -39.11 4.09
N LEU A 454 1.53 -40.32 4.01
CA LEU A 454 2.26 -41.55 4.29
C LEU A 454 3.15 -42.02 3.12
N LYS A 455 2.85 -41.59 1.88
CA LYS A 455 3.56 -42.02 0.66
C LYS A 455 4.56 -40.99 0.12
N ASP A 456 4.40 -39.71 0.43
CA ASP A 456 5.24 -38.66 -0.13
C ASP A 456 6.66 -38.64 0.49
N GLU A 457 7.66 -38.96 -0.33
CA GLU A 457 9.07 -38.92 0.04
C GLU A 457 9.56 -37.52 0.46
N ASN A 458 8.95 -36.45 -0.03
CA ASN A 458 9.30 -35.10 0.38
C ASN A 458 8.83 -34.79 1.81
N VAL A 459 7.68 -35.36 2.22
CA VAL A 459 7.20 -35.28 3.61
C VAL A 459 8.18 -35.97 4.53
N ARG A 460 8.64 -37.18 4.16
CA ARG A 460 9.65 -37.93 4.94
C ARG A 460 10.97 -37.16 5.11
N LYS A 461 11.50 -36.56 4.06
CA LYS A 461 12.73 -35.73 4.13
C LYS A 461 12.54 -34.49 5.01
N SER A 462 11.39 -33.83 4.89
CA SER A 462 11.07 -32.64 5.68
C SER A 462 10.90 -32.97 7.16
N LEU A 463 10.28 -34.11 7.47
CA LEU A 463 10.13 -34.61 8.84
C LEU A 463 11.49 -34.90 9.48
N GLU A 464 12.40 -35.61 8.81
CA GLU A 464 13.72 -35.89 9.37
C GLU A 464 14.51 -34.60 9.65
N ARG A 465 14.42 -33.62 8.74
CA ARG A 465 15.02 -32.29 8.94
C ARG A 465 14.42 -31.60 10.19
N MET A 466 13.10 -31.55 10.29
CA MET A 466 12.42 -30.89 11.41
C MET A 466 12.60 -31.63 12.73
N LYS A 467 12.71 -32.95 12.72
CA LYS A 467 13.00 -33.79 13.89
C LYS A 467 14.34 -33.48 14.51
N ILE A 468 15.39 -33.41 13.68
CA ILE A 468 16.73 -33.01 14.13
C ILE A 468 16.67 -31.60 14.75
N LEU A 469 15.98 -30.68 14.08
CA LEU A 469 15.84 -29.30 14.52
C LEU A 469 15.09 -29.19 15.86
N ALA A 470 13.96 -29.86 16.01
CA ALA A 470 13.18 -29.89 17.24
C ALA A 470 13.99 -30.49 18.41
N LYS A 471 14.74 -31.58 18.19
CA LYS A 471 15.60 -32.22 19.20
C LYS A 471 16.76 -31.36 19.67
N ILE A 472 17.36 -30.57 18.77
CA ILE A 472 18.41 -29.62 19.15
C ILE A 472 17.82 -28.49 19.99
N ASN A 473 16.68 -27.96 19.56
CA ASN A 473 16.05 -26.82 20.20
C ASN A 473 15.37 -27.17 21.53
N SER A 474 14.93 -28.41 21.75
CA SER A 474 14.26 -28.80 23.00
C SER A 474 15.15 -28.68 24.24
N LYS A 475 16.46 -28.60 24.06
CA LYS A 475 17.45 -28.33 25.11
C LYS A 475 17.45 -26.88 25.58
N ARG A 476 16.74 -25.97 24.90
CA ARG A 476 16.71 -24.53 25.25
C ARG A 476 15.88 -24.22 26.49
N LYS A 477 15.11 -25.18 27.04
CA LYS A 477 14.53 -25.03 28.40
C LYS A 477 15.60 -24.78 29.48
N TYR A 478 16.81 -25.32 29.33
CA TYR A 478 17.94 -24.99 30.21
C TYR A 478 18.40 -23.54 30.02
N ARG A 479 18.42 -23.04 28.78
CA ARG A 479 18.67 -21.62 28.48
C ARG A 479 17.59 -20.72 29.07
N ALA A 480 16.32 -21.14 29.07
CA ALA A 480 15.26 -20.41 29.75
C ALA A 480 15.56 -20.26 31.25
N ALA A 481 15.95 -21.35 31.92
CA ALA A 481 16.36 -21.29 33.31
C ALA A 481 17.58 -20.38 33.52
N ASP A 482 18.61 -20.46 32.66
CA ASP A 482 19.79 -19.58 32.73
C ASP A 482 19.41 -18.09 32.61
N LEU A 483 18.47 -17.77 31.71
CA LEU A 483 18.01 -16.40 31.51
C LEU A 483 17.17 -15.92 32.70
N ILE A 484 16.30 -16.76 33.27
CA ILE A 484 15.54 -16.44 34.49
C ILE A 484 16.49 -16.16 35.66
N GLU A 485 17.52 -17.00 35.84
CA GLU A 485 18.55 -16.78 36.86
C GLU A 485 19.29 -15.45 36.63
N TYR A 486 19.62 -15.11 35.38
CA TYR A 486 20.24 -13.83 35.06
C TYR A 486 19.37 -12.63 35.44
N ILE A 487 18.06 -12.67 35.11
CA ILE A 487 17.12 -11.60 35.48
C ILE A 487 17.07 -11.42 36.99
N LEU A 488 16.97 -12.54 37.72
CA LEU A 488 16.86 -12.56 39.18
C LEU A 488 18.16 -12.12 39.87
N HIS A 489 19.31 -12.51 39.34
CA HIS A 489 20.60 -12.03 39.81
C HIS A 489 20.73 -10.52 39.57
N THR A 490 20.41 -10.05 38.37
CA THR A 490 20.53 -8.63 38.00
C THR A 490 19.65 -7.72 38.85
N SER A 491 18.42 -8.14 39.17
CA SER A 491 17.52 -7.38 40.04
C SER A 491 18.03 -7.22 41.49
N SER A 492 19.04 -8.00 41.88
CA SER A 492 19.72 -7.83 43.17
C SER A 492 20.75 -6.69 43.17
N PHE A 493 21.18 -6.23 41.98
CA PHE A 493 22.18 -5.16 41.82
C PHE A 493 21.62 -3.88 41.21
N VAL A 494 20.54 -3.99 40.43
CA VAL A 494 19.94 -2.89 39.68
C VAL A 494 18.46 -2.79 40.03
N ASP A 495 18.02 -1.58 40.35
CA ASP A 495 16.61 -1.31 40.64
C ASP A 495 15.72 -1.68 39.45
N VAL A 496 14.64 -2.40 39.73
CA VAL A 496 13.63 -2.75 38.73
C VAL A 496 12.76 -1.53 38.45
N ASN A 497 13.09 -0.81 37.39
CA ASN A 497 12.39 0.37 36.89
C ASN A 497 12.36 0.36 35.35
N ASP A 498 11.91 1.46 34.72
CA ASP A 498 11.82 1.58 33.26
C ASP A 498 13.17 1.49 32.51
N ASP A 499 14.30 1.64 33.21
CA ASP A 499 15.65 1.49 32.65
C ASP A 499 16.27 0.11 32.95
N PHE A 500 15.55 -0.80 33.64
CA PHE A 500 16.04 -2.15 33.93
C PHE A 500 16.28 -2.93 32.63
N LEU A 501 17.53 -3.37 32.42
CA LEU A 501 17.99 -4.05 31.19
C LEU A 501 17.67 -3.26 29.91
N LYS A 502 17.75 -1.93 29.98
CA LYS A 502 17.51 -1.02 28.84
C LYS A 502 18.30 -1.39 27.58
N GLU A 503 19.47 -2.00 27.73
CA GLU A 503 20.33 -2.48 26.65
C GLU A 503 19.76 -3.68 25.87
N TRP A 504 18.77 -4.40 26.42
CA TRP A 504 18.07 -5.48 25.72
C TRP A 504 16.91 -4.96 24.87
N TYR A 505 16.46 -3.73 25.09
CA TYR A 505 15.39 -3.10 24.32
C TYR A 505 15.95 -2.33 23.11
N PRO A 506 15.49 -2.64 21.89
CA PRO A 506 15.76 -1.85 20.70
C PRO A 506 15.50 -0.35 20.87
N ALA A 507 16.20 0.47 20.09
CA ALA A 507 15.96 1.92 20.08
C ALA A 507 14.52 2.27 19.67
N GLU A 508 13.93 1.51 18.74
CA GLU A 508 12.55 1.71 18.27
C GLU A 508 11.51 1.57 19.39
N ASP A 509 11.70 0.62 20.32
CA ASP A 509 10.78 0.41 21.46
C ASP A 509 10.89 1.51 22.50
N ARG A 510 12.10 2.09 22.62
CA ARG A 510 12.39 3.23 23.50
C ARG A 510 12.00 4.57 22.88
N MET A 511 11.72 4.58 21.57
CA MET A 511 11.25 5.75 20.83
C MET A 511 9.72 5.73 20.65
N GLY A 512 9.14 6.90 20.38
CA GLY A 512 7.74 6.99 19.93
C GLY A 512 7.63 6.55 18.47
N PHE A 513 6.48 5.98 18.08
CA PHE A 513 6.22 5.43 16.73
C PHE A 513 6.68 6.36 15.60
N ILE A 514 6.35 7.66 15.67
CA ILE A 514 6.73 8.64 14.64
C ILE A 514 8.25 8.70 14.43
N ARG A 515 9.02 8.79 15.53
CA ARG A 515 10.50 8.89 15.48
C ARG A 515 11.15 7.56 15.12
N ALA A 516 10.63 6.45 15.65
CA ALA A 516 11.16 5.11 15.38
C ALA A 516 11.18 4.79 13.87
N TYR A 517 10.17 5.28 13.14
CA TYR A 517 10.02 5.07 11.70
C TYR A 517 10.40 6.30 10.84
N ASN A 518 11.00 7.34 11.44
CA ASN A 518 11.35 8.60 10.78
C ASN A 518 10.19 9.25 10.00
N LEU A 519 8.94 9.05 10.45
CA LEU A 519 7.76 9.58 9.76
C LEU A 519 7.74 11.10 9.78
N ASP A 520 8.22 11.71 10.87
CA ASP A 520 8.45 13.16 10.96
C ASP A 520 9.42 13.65 9.87
N ILE A 521 10.52 12.94 9.63
CA ILE A 521 11.48 13.26 8.57
C ILE A 521 10.86 13.12 7.18
N TYR A 522 10.12 12.04 6.92
CA TYR A 522 9.45 11.85 5.63
C TYR A 522 8.37 12.89 5.38
N ILE A 523 7.59 13.26 6.40
CA ILE A 523 6.59 14.33 6.31
C ILE A 523 7.27 15.66 5.96
N ILE A 524 8.38 16.01 6.65
CA ILE A 524 9.15 17.23 6.33
C ILE A 524 9.67 17.18 4.88
N LEU A 525 10.21 16.05 4.44
CA LEU A 525 10.70 15.90 3.06
C LEU A 525 9.59 16.07 2.02
N ILE A 526 8.43 15.44 2.25
CA ILE A 526 7.25 15.57 1.39
C ILE A 526 6.76 17.03 1.36
N SER A 527 6.69 17.69 2.52
CA SER A 527 6.31 19.10 2.61
C SER A 527 7.27 20.02 1.84
N ILE A 528 8.59 19.77 1.88
CA ILE A 528 9.58 20.52 1.10
C ILE A 528 9.35 20.33 -0.40
N VAL A 529 9.16 19.08 -0.85
CA VAL A 529 8.92 18.77 -2.28
C VAL A 529 7.62 19.41 -2.77
N LEU A 530 6.53 19.29 -2.00
CA LEU A 530 5.24 19.90 -2.33
C LEU A 530 5.33 21.43 -2.36
N SER A 531 6.09 22.04 -1.45
CA SER A 531 6.32 23.49 -1.43
C SER A 531 7.06 23.95 -2.69
N ILE A 532 8.10 23.24 -3.12
CA ILE A 532 8.83 23.54 -4.36
C ILE A 532 7.90 23.46 -5.58
N ILE A 533 7.10 22.39 -5.68
CA ILE A 533 6.11 22.22 -6.76
C ILE A 533 5.08 23.35 -6.73
N GLY A 534 4.57 23.71 -5.55
CA GLY A 534 3.62 24.81 -5.37
C GLY A 534 4.17 26.17 -5.82
N ILE A 535 5.44 26.48 -5.49
CA ILE A 535 6.11 27.71 -5.93
C ILE A 535 6.27 27.74 -7.46
N ILE A 536 6.64 26.60 -8.08
CA ILE A 536 6.74 26.49 -9.55
C ILE A 536 5.37 26.76 -10.20
N ILE A 537 4.30 26.12 -9.73
CA ILE A 537 2.95 26.31 -10.28
C ILE A 537 2.52 27.77 -10.15
N ARG A 538 2.80 28.41 -8.99
CA ARG A 538 2.49 29.82 -8.77
C ARG A 538 3.28 30.75 -9.69
N ALA A 539 4.57 30.47 -9.91
CA ALA A 539 5.40 31.23 -10.83
C ALA A 539 4.90 31.14 -12.28
N ILE A 540 4.47 29.95 -12.71
CA ILE A 540 3.85 29.74 -14.03
C ILE A 540 2.54 30.53 -14.13
N ALA A 541 1.73 30.56 -13.07
CA ALA A 541 0.51 31.34 -13.05
C ALA A 541 0.77 32.85 -13.17
N TYR A 542 1.75 33.38 -12.43
CA TYR A 542 2.17 34.78 -12.59
C TYR A 542 2.70 35.09 -13.98
N TYR A 543 3.45 34.17 -14.60
CA TYR A 543 3.90 34.31 -15.99
C TYR A 543 2.72 34.43 -16.97
N VAL A 544 1.70 33.55 -16.83
CA VAL A 544 0.49 33.58 -17.68
C VAL A 544 -0.28 34.89 -17.49
N LEU A 545 -0.36 35.40 -16.26
CA LEU A 545 -0.98 36.69 -15.94
C LEU A 545 -0.11 37.90 -16.33
N GLN A 546 1.08 37.68 -16.88
CA GLN A 546 2.07 38.71 -17.25
C GLN A 546 2.60 39.51 -16.04
N GLU A 547 2.47 38.97 -14.82
CA GLU A 547 3.05 39.54 -13.60
C GLU A 547 4.52 39.07 -13.43
N TYR A 548 5.36 39.46 -14.39
CA TYR A 548 6.70 38.91 -14.56
C TYR A 548 7.63 39.09 -13.36
N ASP A 549 7.54 40.20 -12.64
CA ASP A 549 8.37 40.43 -11.45
C ASP A 549 8.08 39.41 -10.34
N LYS A 550 6.79 39.09 -10.12
CA LYS A 550 6.38 38.08 -9.13
C LYS A 550 6.78 36.67 -9.56
N ALA A 551 6.64 36.37 -10.85
CA ALA A 551 7.10 35.10 -11.42
C ALA A 551 8.61 34.91 -11.22
N LEU A 552 9.44 35.91 -11.56
CA LEU A 552 10.90 35.84 -11.38
C LEU A 552 11.30 35.67 -9.91
N LEU A 553 10.62 36.34 -8.98
CA LEU A 553 10.87 36.18 -7.55
C LEU A 553 10.69 34.73 -7.10
N ASP A 554 9.60 34.09 -7.51
CA ASP A 554 9.34 32.70 -7.14
C ASP A 554 10.26 31.71 -7.85
N LEU A 555 10.58 31.91 -9.14
CA LEU A 555 11.57 31.08 -9.85
C LEU A 555 12.97 31.18 -9.22
N ASN A 556 13.40 32.36 -8.79
CA ASN A 556 14.67 32.53 -8.10
C ASN A 556 14.70 31.79 -6.75
N LYS A 557 13.58 31.75 -6.01
CA LYS A 557 13.49 30.93 -4.79
C LYS A 557 13.64 29.44 -5.11
N VAL A 558 12.98 28.95 -6.16
CA VAL A 558 13.14 27.55 -6.59
C VAL A 558 14.59 27.26 -6.98
N ILE A 559 15.27 28.15 -7.71
CA ILE A 559 16.68 28.00 -8.08
C ILE A 559 17.60 27.96 -6.85
N GLN A 560 17.29 28.73 -5.80
CA GLN A 560 18.05 28.69 -4.54
C GLN A 560 17.86 27.35 -3.80
N LEU A 561 16.64 26.79 -3.83
CA LEU A 561 16.31 25.52 -3.17
C LEU A 561 16.78 24.30 -3.96
N ASP A 562 16.67 24.34 -5.28
CA ASP A 562 17.06 23.30 -6.22
C ASP A 562 17.75 23.91 -7.46
N PRO A 563 19.07 24.13 -7.39
CA PRO A 563 19.83 24.69 -8.50
C PRO A 563 19.90 23.80 -9.75
N GLN A 564 19.56 22.51 -9.63
CA GLN A 564 19.62 21.54 -10.72
C GLN A 564 18.29 21.42 -11.48
N ASN A 565 17.21 22.02 -10.98
CA ASN A 565 15.94 22.06 -11.67
C ASN A 565 16.04 22.91 -12.94
N SER A 566 15.82 22.33 -14.12
CA SER A 566 15.88 23.06 -15.40
C SER A 566 14.68 23.99 -15.61
N LEU A 567 13.52 23.68 -15.01
CA LEU A 567 12.25 24.34 -15.27
C LEU A 567 12.23 25.82 -14.86
N PRO A 568 12.77 26.23 -13.69
CA PRO A 568 12.89 27.63 -13.34
C PRO A 568 13.71 28.46 -14.33
N TYR A 569 14.81 27.90 -14.84
CA TYR A 569 15.66 28.58 -15.83
C TYR A 569 14.96 28.72 -17.17
N TYR A 570 14.17 27.71 -17.57
CA TYR A 570 13.34 27.80 -18.76
C TYR A 570 12.33 28.95 -18.69
N TYR A 571 11.51 29.02 -17.64
CA TYR A 571 10.53 30.09 -17.48
C TYR A 571 11.17 31.46 -17.26
N LYS A 572 12.33 31.53 -16.60
CA LYS A 572 13.12 32.75 -16.50
C LYS A 572 13.59 33.23 -17.88
N GLY A 573 13.99 32.31 -18.75
CA GLY A 573 14.32 32.59 -20.15
C GLY A 573 13.13 33.19 -20.92
N LEU A 574 11.94 32.58 -20.78
CA LEU A 574 10.71 33.08 -21.39
C LEU A 574 10.31 34.47 -20.87
N ILE A 575 10.41 34.70 -19.55
CA ILE A 575 10.09 35.99 -18.95
C ILE A 575 11.03 37.09 -19.45
N HIS A 576 12.35 36.86 -19.41
CA HIS A 576 13.31 37.85 -19.92
C HIS A 576 13.12 38.11 -21.41
N TYR A 577 12.75 37.08 -22.18
CA TYR A 577 12.38 37.25 -23.58
C TYR A 577 11.14 38.14 -23.74
N ALA A 578 10.08 37.90 -22.96
CA ALA A 578 8.86 38.70 -23.00
C ALA A 578 9.08 40.18 -22.61
N ILE A 579 10.02 40.45 -21.70
CA ILE A 579 10.42 41.81 -21.28
C ILE A 579 11.34 42.49 -22.31
N GLY A 580 11.87 41.75 -23.30
CA GLY A 580 12.79 42.26 -24.31
C GLY A 580 14.28 42.26 -23.89
N ASN A 581 14.62 41.58 -22.80
CA ASN A 581 16.01 41.42 -22.33
C ASN A 581 16.63 40.14 -22.92
N ALA A 582 17.13 40.25 -24.15
CA ALA A 582 17.64 39.10 -24.91
C ALA A 582 18.89 38.43 -24.29
N ASN A 583 19.72 39.19 -23.58
CA ASN A 583 20.96 38.67 -22.98
C ASN A 583 20.67 37.76 -21.76
N ASP A 584 19.77 38.19 -20.88
CA ASP A 584 19.40 37.37 -19.71
C ASP A 584 18.55 36.17 -20.10
N ALA A 585 17.71 36.31 -21.13
CA ALA A 585 16.98 35.20 -21.73
C ALA A 585 17.93 34.11 -22.25
N LEU A 586 18.99 34.53 -22.97
CA LEU A 586 20.02 33.65 -23.50
C LEU A 586 20.69 32.84 -22.38
N LEU A 587 21.16 33.53 -21.33
CA LEU A 587 21.85 32.88 -20.21
C LEU A 587 20.96 31.86 -19.50
N ALA A 588 19.69 32.19 -19.29
CA ALA A 588 18.73 31.29 -18.65
C ALA A 588 18.46 30.03 -19.51
N PHE A 589 18.29 30.17 -20.83
CA PHE A 589 18.12 29.01 -21.72
C PHE A 589 19.39 28.16 -21.83
N ILE A 590 20.58 28.75 -21.84
CA ILE A 590 21.84 27.97 -21.78
C ILE A 590 21.85 27.12 -20.52
N LYS A 591 21.53 27.72 -19.37
CA LYS A 591 21.53 27.00 -18.10
C LYS A 591 20.47 25.90 -18.06
N CYS A 592 19.29 26.13 -18.62
CA CYS A 592 18.25 25.12 -18.78
C CYS A 592 18.75 23.91 -19.58
N ILE A 593 19.43 24.13 -20.71
CA ILE A 593 19.94 23.04 -21.58
C ILE A 593 21.11 22.30 -20.93
N GLU A 594 21.98 22.98 -20.19
CA GLU A 594 23.03 22.33 -19.40
C GLU A 594 22.47 21.33 -18.40
N LEU A 595 21.36 21.70 -17.74
CA LEU A 595 20.71 20.88 -16.72
C LEU A 595 19.81 19.79 -17.32
N TYR A 596 19.21 20.05 -18.49
CA TYR A 596 18.39 19.09 -19.21
C TYR A 596 18.62 19.17 -20.72
N PHE A 597 19.52 18.30 -21.20
CA PHE A 597 20.07 18.36 -22.56
C PHE A 597 19.05 18.13 -23.69
N ASN A 598 17.87 17.57 -23.40
CA ASN A 598 16.92 17.12 -24.43
C ASN A 598 15.62 17.93 -24.56
N ASP A 599 15.60 19.16 -24.07
CA ASP A 599 14.48 20.06 -24.33
C ASP A 599 14.65 20.77 -25.69
N ASP A 600 14.03 20.18 -26.72
CA ASP A 600 14.05 20.68 -28.10
C ASP A 600 13.42 22.07 -28.24
N PHE A 601 12.47 22.42 -27.37
CA PHE A 601 11.87 23.74 -27.35
C PHE A 601 12.81 24.77 -26.71
N ALA A 602 13.45 24.46 -25.58
CA ALA A 602 14.48 25.32 -24.99
C ALA A 602 15.66 25.54 -25.95
N LYS A 603 16.08 24.52 -26.71
CA LYS A 603 17.09 24.65 -27.77
C LYS A 603 16.64 25.63 -28.86
N VAL A 604 15.40 25.52 -29.36
CA VAL A 604 14.89 26.45 -30.39
C VAL A 604 14.74 27.88 -29.85
N GLN A 605 14.26 28.05 -28.62
CA GLN A 605 14.20 29.36 -27.95
C GLN A 605 15.59 29.97 -27.72
N LEU A 606 16.58 29.14 -27.40
CA LEU A 606 17.98 29.58 -27.32
C LEU A 606 18.48 30.10 -28.67
N TYR A 607 18.27 29.33 -29.75
CA TYR A 607 18.69 29.76 -31.09
C TYR A 607 18.00 31.04 -31.55
N TYR A 608 16.72 31.20 -31.20
CA TYR A 608 15.95 32.40 -31.46
C TYR A 608 16.45 33.61 -30.65
N SER A 609 16.74 33.42 -29.35
CA SER A 609 17.25 34.46 -28.46
C SER A 609 18.65 34.95 -28.87
N LYS A 610 19.50 34.09 -29.45
CA LYS A 610 20.79 34.47 -30.05
C LYS A 610 20.66 35.42 -31.24
N TYR A 611 19.53 35.40 -31.94
CA TYR A 611 19.28 36.21 -33.14
C TYR A 611 18.80 37.63 -32.81
N LEU A 612 18.01 37.80 -31.75
CA LEU A 612 17.33 39.07 -31.40
C LEU A 612 18.25 40.30 -31.17
N PRO A 613 19.43 40.21 -30.51
CA PRO A 613 20.21 41.41 -30.18
C PRO A 613 20.98 41.99 -31.38
N LYS A 614 21.09 41.28 -32.52
CA LYS A 614 21.84 41.75 -33.70
C LYS A 614 20.92 42.47 -34.69
N ASN A 615 20.42 43.63 -34.30
CA ASN A 615 19.66 44.49 -35.19
C ASN A 615 20.52 45.33 -36.15
N ASN A 616 21.81 45.00 -36.35
CA ASN A 616 22.66 45.69 -37.32
C ASN A 616 23.70 44.73 -37.94
N SER A 617 23.46 44.39 -39.21
CA SER A 617 24.36 43.72 -40.16
C SER A 617 24.89 42.31 -39.82
N SER A 618 24.51 41.32 -40.64
CA SER A 618 25.37 40.74 -41.70
C SER A 618 25.03 39.26 -41.92
N LYS A 619 24.90 38.89 -43.20
CA LYS A 619 24.49 37.60 -43.79
C LYS A 619 25.21 36.32 -43.32
N ASP A 620 26.17 36.39 -42.40
CA ASP A 620 27.03 35.24 -42.05
C ASP A 620 26.49 34.34 -40.93
N LEU A 621 25.48 34.77 -40.15
CA LEU A 621 24.82 33.88 -39.17
C LEU A 621 23.70 33.02 -39.79
N ASP A 622 23.25 33.38 -41.00
CA ASP A 622 21.94 33.01 -41.56
C ASP A 622 21.78 31.53 -41.94
N HIS A 623 22.87 30.80 -42.20
CA HIS A 623 22.79 29.38 -42.56
C HIS A 623 22.90 28.44 -41.36
N SER A 624 23.64 28.81 -40.31
CA SER A 624 23.91 27.90 -39.18
C SER A 624 22.71 27.75 -38.23
N ILE A 625 21.92 28.82 -38.04
CA ILE A 625 20.72 28.80 -37.19
C ILE A 625 19.64 27.95 -37.87
N VAL A 626 19.42 28.16 -39.17
CA VAL A 626 18.44 27.41 -39.96
C VAL A 626 18.79 25.92 -39.99
N THR A 627 20.05 25.55 -40.20
CA THR A 627 20.49 24.14 -40.18
C THR A 627 20.25 23.49 -38.81
N LYS A 628 20.53 24.19 -37.72
CA LYS A 628 20.31 23.67 -36.36
C LYS A 628 18.82 23.56 -35.99
N ILE A 629 17.99 24.53 -36.40
CA ILE A 629 16.53 24.45 -36.22
C ILE A 629 15.96 23.29 -37.06
N ASN A 630 16.43 23.08 -38.28
CA ASN A 630 16.00 21.97 -39.15
C ASN A 630 16.41 20.59 -38.62
N GLN A 631 17.47 20.49 -37.81
CA GLN A 631 17.86 19.24 -37.14
C GLN A 631 16.96 18.89 -35.95
N ILE A 632 16.21 19.86 -35.41
CA ILE A 632 15.37 19.71 -34.21
C ILE A 632 13.88 19.65 -34.58
N ALA A 633 13.45 20.45 -35.55
CA ALA A 633 12.05 20.59 -35.93
C ALA A 633 11.60 19.43 -36.83
N ASP A 634 11.17 18.32 -36.20
CA ASP A 634 10.50 17.22 -36.87
C ASP A 634 9.14 17.65 -37.45
N VAL A 635 8.66 16.96 -38.49
CA VAL A 635 7.56 17.39 -39.39
C VAL A 635 6.19 17.48 -38.69
N TYR A 636 6.05 16.95 -37.47
CA TYR A 636 4.77 16.79 -36.79
C TYR A 636 4.55 17.64 -35.53
N GLN A 637 5.52 18.45 -35.07
CA GLN A 637 5.34 19.33 -33.90
C GLN A 637 5.00 20.77 -34.30
N ASN A 638 3.71 21.15 -34.17
CA ASN A 638 3.14 22.43 -34.59
C ASN A 638 3.88 23.66 -34.03
N ASN A 639 4.30 23.63 -32.76
CA ASN A 639 4.95 24.77 -32.10
C ASN A 639 6.36 25.04 -32.65
N LEU A 640 7.12 24.00 -32.99
CA LEU A 640 8.45 24.12 -33.59
C LEU A 640 8.36 24.58 -35.05
N LEU A 641 7.38 24.09 -35.81
CA LEU A 641 7.08 24.58 -37.16
C LEU A 641 6.72 26.07 -37.16
N TYR A 642 5.89 26.52 -36.20
CA TYR A 642 5.52 27.92 -36.04
C TYR A 642 6.74 28.81 -35.77
N MET A 643 7.60 28.41 -34.83
CA MET A 643 8.83 29.13 -34.53
C MET A 643 9.78 29.18 -35.73
N ARG A 644 9.91 28.08 -36.49
CA ARG A 644 10.72 28.03 -37.70
C ARG A 644 10.16 28.94 -38.80
N CYS A 645 8.84 28.96 -39.00
CA CYS A 645 8.16 29.87 -39.91
C CYS A 645 8.45 31.34 -39.55
N LYS A 646 8.31 31.72 -38.27
CA LYS A 646 8.62 33.07 -37.78
C LYS A 646 10.08 33.46 -38.03
N VAL A 647 11.02 32.52 -37.86
CA VAL A 647 12.44 32.73 -38.19
C VAL A 647 12.64 32.97 -39.68
N TYR A 648 12.05 32.16 -40.55
CA TYR A 648 12.16 32.35 -42.00
C TYR A 648 11.59 33.68 -42.48
N ILE A 649 10.49 34.14 -41.89
CA ILE A 649 9.92 35.46 -42.20
C ILE A 649 10.90 36.58 -41.82
N LYS A 650 11.49 36.53 -40.62
CA LYS A 650 12.50 37.51 -40.19
C LYS A 650 13.78 37.49 -41.02
N LEU A 651 14.12 36.34 -41.62
CA LEU A 651 15.27 36.17 -42.52
C LEU A 651 14.94 36.50 -43.99
N GLU A 652 13.73 37.00 -44.27
CA GLU A 652 13.22 37.28 -45.63
C GLU A 652 13.19 36.04 -46.56
N LYS A 653 13.28 34.83 -46.01
CA LYS A 653 13.15 33.55 -46.73
C LYS A 653 11.67 33.18 -46.92
N TYR A 654 10.98 33.98 -47.73
CA TYR A 654 9.52 33.92 -47.82
C TYR A 654 8.97 32.65 -48.49
N LEU A 655 9.76 31.96 -49.31
CA LEU A 655 9.33 30.71 -49.94
C LEU A 655 9.29 29.56 -48.93
N GLU A 656 10.32 29.45 -48.09
CA GLU A 656 10.42 28.48 -47.00
C GLU A 656 9.43 28.79 -45.88
N ALA A 657 9.27 30.07 -45.52
CA ALA A 657 8.23 30.52 -44.60
C ALA A 657 6.82 30.13 -45.09
N LYS A 658 6.56 30.28 -46.39
CA LYS A 658 5.28 29.86 -46.99
C LYS A 658 5.08 28.35 -46.89
N LEU A 659 6.10 27.54 -47.13
CA LEU A 659 5.96 26.07 -47.03
C LEU A 659 5.64 25.62 -45.61
N ASP A 660 6.28 26.21 -44.60
CA ASP A 660 5.96 25.94 -43.20
C ASP A 660 4.57 26.48 -42.82
N LEU A 661 4.20 27.66 -43.32
CA LEU A 661 2.86 28.22 -43.18
C LEU A 661 1.80 27.29 -43.78
N ASP A 662 2.00 26.80 -45.00
CA ASP A 662 1.07 25.88 -45.66
C ASP A 662 0.94 24.56 -44.88
N LYS A 663 2.05 24.04 -44.31
CA LYS A 663 2.01 22.86 -43.42
C LYS A 663 1.25 23.14 -42.13
N LEU A 664 1.49 24.28 -41.49
CA LEU A 664 0.75 24.71 -40.29
C LEU A 664 -0.75 24.83 -40.56
N LEU A 665 -1.13 25.33 -41.74
CA LEU A 665 -2.52 25.44 -42.19
C LEU A 665 -3.17 24.09 -42.52
N MET A 666 -2.37 23.05 -42.82
CA MET A 666 -2.82 21.68 -43.06
C MET A 666 -2.94 20.87 -41.77
N LEU A 667 -2.04 21.08 -40.80
CA LEU A 667 -2.00 20.36 -39.52
C LEU A 667 -2.97 20.93 -38.48
N ASN A 668 -3.16 22.25 -38.46
CA ASN A 668 -4.15 22.94 -37.63
C ASN A 668 -5.13 23.67 -38.54
N GLU A 669 -6.44 23.49 -38.31
CA GLU A 669 -7.47 24.23 -39.04
C GLU A 669 -7.39 25.75 -38.76
N LYS A 670 -6.57 26.47 -39.53
CA LYS A 670 -6.50 27.95 -39.64
C LYS A 670 -6.51 28.67 -38.27
N ASP A 671 -5.45 28.45 -37.48
CA ASP A 671 -5.28 28.99 -36.14
C ASP A 671 -4.92 30.50 -36.11
N ILE A 672 -5.34 31.21 -35.04
CA ILE A 672 -5.18 32.66 -34.83
C ILE A 672 -3.72 33.14 -34.67
N PRO A 673 -2.82 32.42 -33.97
CA PRO A 673 -1.39 32.77 -33.91
C PRO A 673 -0.73 33.00 -35.28
N ILE A 674 -1.23 32.31 -36.31
CA ILE A 674 -0.77 32.47 -37.69
C ILE A 674 -1.26 33.79 -38.30
N ALA A 675 -2.51 34.18 -38.00
CA ALA A 675 -3.05 35.47 -38.44
C ALA A 675 -2.37 36.65 -37.72
N CYS A 676 -1.99 36.49 -36.45
CA CYS A 676 -1.16 37.45 -35.71
C CYS A 676 0.25 37.58 -36.31
N LEU A 677 0.87 36.46 -36.68
CA LEU A 677 2.17 36.44 -37.38
C LEU A 677 2.11 37.25 -38.69
N LEU A 678 1.04 37.06 -39.47
CA LEU A 678 0.83 37.83 -40.71
C LEU A 678 0.72 39.33 -40.45
N ARG A 679 0.02 39.74 -39.38
CA ARG A 679 -0.06 41.15 -38.98
C ARG A 679 1.30 41.73 -38.60
N GLU A 680 2.10 40.99 -37.85
CA GLU A 680 3.42 41.41 -37.39
C GLU A 680 4.39 41.66 -38.58
N TYR A 681 4.25 40.90 -39.68
CA TYR A 681 5.17 40.96 -40.83
C TYR A 681 4.46 41.37 -42.14
N SER A 682 4.20 42.67 -42.28
CA SER A 682 3.51 43.28 -43.44
C SER A 682 4.16 42.98 -44.80
N ASN A 683 5.50 42.84 -44.85
CA ASN A 683 6.24 42.47 -46.05
C ASN A 683 5.93 41.03 -46.51
N PHE A 684 5.87 40.09 -45.57
CA PHE A 684 5.51 38.71 -45.86
C PHE A 684 4.03 38.58 -46.25
N CYS A 685 3.14 39.36 -45.62
CA CYS A 685 1.76 39.50 -46.08
C CYS A 685 1.66 39.95 -47.54
N SER A 686 2.45 40.97 -47.90
CA SER A 686 2.48 41.51 -49.27
C SER A 686 3.00 40.48 -50.28
N TYR A 687 3.98 39.66 -49.87
CA TYR A 687 4.46 38.53 -50.66
C TYR A 687 3.37 37.47 -50.87
N LEU A 688 2.69 37.04 -49.81
CA LEU A 688 1.60 36.06 -49.90
C LEU A 688 0.44 36.57 -50.76
N PHE A 689 0.08 37.85 -50.65
CA PHE A 689 -0.97 38.49 -51.46
C PHE A 689 -0.71 38.34 -52.96
N LYS A 690 0.56 38.50 -53.40
CA LYS A 690 0.97 38.28 -54.80
C LYS A 690 0.93 36.81 -55.18
N ILE A 691 1.45 35.92 -54.34
CA ILE A 691 1.56 34.48 -54.63
C ILE A 691 0.17 33.81 -54.71
N TYR A 692 -0.77 34.17 -53.85
CA TYR A 692 -2.15 33.69 -53.91
C TYR A 692 -3.00 34.34 -55.01
N LYS A 693 -2.40 35.20 -55.86
CA LYS A 693 -3.05 35.87 -57.00
C LYS A 693 -4.36 36.56 -56.60
N ILE A 694 -4.33 37.35 -55.52
CA ILE A 694 -5.50 38.12 -55.07
C ILE A 694 -5.53 39.44 -55.85
N ASN A 695 -6.65 39.73 -56.50
CA ASN A 695 -6.79 40.97 -57.27
C ASN A 695 -7.13 42.15 -56.35
N ASP A 696 -6.65 43.35 -56.70
CA ASP A 696 -6.89 44.55 -55.88
C ASP A 696 -8.37 44.97 -55.83
N THR A 697 -9.20 44.57 -56.79
CA THR A 697 -10.65 44.87 -56.82
C THR A 697 -11.53 43.76 -56.23
N GLU A 698 -10.95 42.59 -55.93
CA GLU A 698 -11.64 41.43 -55.36
C GLU A 698 -12.18 41.78 -53.96
N PHE A 699 -13.43 41.41 -53.65
CA PHE A 699 -14.12 41.61 -52.36
C PHE A 699 -14.50 43.06 -51.96
N ASN A 700 -14.31 44.05 -52.84
CA ASN A 700 -14.75 45.42 -52.56
C ASN A 700 -16.28 45.52 -52.36
N GLU A 701 -17.06 44.70 -53.06
CA GLU A 701 -18.53 44.66 -52.95
C GLU A 701 -19.04 44.26 -51.55
N ILE A 702 -18.22 43.55 -50.76
CA ILE A 702 -18.51 43.17 -49.38
C ILE A 702 -17.74 44.03 -48.36
N GLY A 703 -17.19 45.16 -48.80
CA GLY A 703 -16.56 46.18 -47.95
C GLY A 703 -15.10 45.92 -47.58
N ILE A 704 -14.44 44.91 -48.17
CA ILE A 704 -13.05 44.60 -47.84
C ILE A 704 -12.13 45.39 -48.77
N VAL A 705 -11.43 46.40 -48.25
CA VAL A 705 -10.60 47.30 -49.08
C VAL A 705 -9.10 47.06 -48.89
N ASN A 706 -8.65 46.80 -47.66
CA ASN A 706 -7.22 46.66 -47.35
C ASN A 706 -6.67 45.26 -47.71
N LYS A 707 -5.37 45.18 -48.05
CA LYS A 707 -4.72 43.94 -48.52
C LYS A 707 -4.66 42.84 -47.46
N PHE A 708 -4.49 43.21 -46.19
CA PHE A 708 -4.41 42.27 -45.06
C PHE A 708 -5.75 41.54 -44.83
N SER A 709 -6.85 42.28 -44.77
CA SER A 709 -8.21 41.77 -44.67
C SER A 709 -8.60 40.92 -45.88
N LYS A 710 -8.18 41.30 -47.10
CA LYS A 710 -8.39 40.48 -48.32
C LYS A 710 -7.67 39.13 -48.21
N LEU A 711 -6.42 39.12 -47.75
CA LEU A 711 -5.65 37.91 -47.53
C LEU A 711 -6.28 37.03 -46.45
N LEU A 712 -6.69 37.61 -45.32
CA LEU A 712 -7.34 36.87 -44.24
C LEU A 712 -8.72 36.34 -44.62
N TYR A 713 -9.50 37.08 -45.41
CA TYR A 713 -10.78 36.59 -45.93
C TYR A 713 -10.59 35.41 -46.89
N LYS A 714 -9.64 35.50 -47.82
CA LYS A 714 -9.41 34.45 -48.83
C LYS A 714 -8.72 33.20 -48.26
N VAL A 715 -7.72 33.37 -47.39
CA VAL A 715 -6.89 32.27 -46.88
C VAL A 715 -7.44 31.72 -45.56
N PHE A 716 -7.90 32.58 -44.65
CA PHE A 716 -8.31 32.19 -43.29
C PHE A 716 -9.83 32.16 -43.10
N ASN A 717 -10.61 32.56 -44.11
CA ASN A 717 -12.07 32.70 -44.05
C ASN A 717 -12.51 33.67 -42.93
N VAL A 718 -11.72 34.71 -42.65
CA VAL A 718 -12.00 35.70 -41.59
C VAL A 718 -12.57 36.96 -42.23
N TYR A 719 -13.79 37.33 -41.84
CA TYR A 719 -14.41 38.60 -42.17
C TYR A 719 -14.38 39.53 -40.94
N PHE A 720 -13.62 40.62 -41.04
CA PHE A 720 -13.62 41.64 -39.98
C PHE A 720 -14.91 42.46 -40.04
N VAL A 721 -15.59 42.58 -38.90
CA VAL A 721 -16.85 43.33 -38.81
C VAL A 721 -16.62 44.82 -39.06
N SER A 722 -15.42 45.33 -38.75
CA SER A 722 -15.03 46.70 -39.04
C SER A 722 -15.06 47.07 -40.52
N ASN A 723 -14.97 46.10 -41.43
CA ASN A 723 -15.11 46.35 -42.88
C ASN A 723 -16.47 46.96 -43.25
N LEU A 724 -17.53 46.75 -42.43
CA LEU A 724 -18.85 47.34 -42.65
C LEU A 724 -18.85 48.87 -42.70
N THR A 725 -17.90 49.53 -42.03
CA THR A 725 -17.80 51.01 -42.09
C THR A 725 -17.56 51.54 -43.49
N THR A 726 -17.03 50.72 -44.39
CA THR A 726 -16.86 51.10 -45.79
C THR A 726 -18.17 51.03 -46.59
N LEU A 727 -19.17 50.32 -46.09
CA LEU A 727 -20.49 50.15 -46.70
C LEU A 727 -21.59 50.98 -45.99
N ASN A 728 -21.43 51.27 -44.70
CA ASN A 728 -22.34 52.06 -43.90
C ASN A 728 -21.58 52.94 -42.90
N ASN A 729 -21.65 54.27 -43.06
CA ASN A 729 -20.91 55.24 -42.26
C ASN A 729 -21.52 55.53 -40.88
N GLU A 730 -22.71 55.00 -40.56
CA GLU A 730 -23.43 55.28 -39.30
C GLU A 730 -23.08 54.32 -38.15
N LEU A 731 -22.12 53.40 -38.35
CA LEU A 731 -21.73 52.40 -37.34
C LEU A 731 -20.69 52.94 -36.35
N TYR A 732 -20.94 52.80 -35.05
CA TYR A 732 -20.02 53.21 -33.98
C TYR A 732 -18.88 52.19 -33.79
N ILE A 733 -17.65 52.60 -34.10
CA ILE A 733 -16.43 51.80 -33.96
C ILE A 733 -15.48 52.44 -32.94
N GLU A 734 -14.94 51.63 -32.03
CA GLU A 734 -13.86 52.01 -31.12
C GLU A 734 -12.51 51.41 -31.57
N GLU A 735 -11.42 52.11 -31.28
CA GLU A 735 -10.08 51.50 -31.32
C GLU A 735 -9.98 50.46 -30.20
N SER A 736 -9.60 49.23 -30.57
CA SER A 736 -9.48 48.14 -29.61
C SER A 736 -8.12 48.17 -28.92
N ASN A 737 -8.11 47.96 -27.60
CA ASN A 737 -6.89 47.60 -26.87
C ASN A 737 -6.26 46.30 -27.44
N LEU A 738 -4.95 46.15 -27.21
CA LEU A 738 -4.12 45.01 -27.64
C LEU A 738 -4.86 43.67 -27.46
N ASN A 739 -5.02 42.92 -28.58
CA ASN A 739 -5.61 41.57 -28.80
C ASN A 739 -6.78 41.49 -29.81
N SER A 740 -7.27 42.61 -30.38
CA SER A 740 -8.06 42.58 -31.62
C SER A 740 -7.15 42.39 -32.83
N LEU A 741 -7.56 41.58 -33.81
CA LEU A 741 -6.83 41.41 -35.07
C LEU A 741 -7.06 42.56 -36.06
N SER A 742 -8.17 43.29 -35.92
CA SER A 742 -8.61 44.32 -36.86
C SER A 742 -8.30 45.76 -36.42
N GLU A 743 -7.81 45.96 -35.20
CA GLU A 743 -7.54 47.26 -34.52
C GLU A 743 -8.79 48.11 -34.25
N LYS A 744 -9.89 47.82 -34.93
CA LYS A 744 -11.15 48.55 -34.89
C LYS A 744 -12.29 47.57 -34.66
N VAL A 745 -13.03 47.73 -33.57
CA VAL A 745 -14.10 46.79 -33.19
C VAL A 745 -15.43 47.49 -33.10
N LEU A 746 -16.49 46.78 -33.48
CA LEU A 746 -17.85 47.29 -33.38
C LEU A 746 -18.32 47.15 -31.94
N CYS A 747 -18.88 48.21 -31.37
CA CYS A 747 -19.36 48.23 -29.99
C CYS A 747 -20.87 48.43 -29.94
N PHE A 748 -21.55 47.60 -29.16
CA PHE A 748 -22.97 47.74 -28.85
C PHE A 748 -23.09 48.42 -27.49
N LYS A 749 -23.16 49.75 -27.47
CA LYS A 749 -23.33 50.55 -26.26
C LYS A 749 -24.60 51.37 -26.39
N ASN A 750 -25.64 51.03 -25.61
CA ASN A 750 -26.95 51.71 -25.55
C ASN A 750 -27.81 51.74 -26.83
N GLU A 751 -27.33 51.18 -27.94
CA GLU A 751 -28.09 51.02 -29.18
C GLU A 751 -28.13 49.54 -29.56
N ALA A 752 -29.32 49.01 -29.83
CA ALA A 752 -29.41 47.76 -30.55
C ALA A 752 -30.62 47.80 -31.49
N TYR A 753 -30.34 47.60 -32.76
CA TYR A 753 -31.20 46.84 -33.65
C TYR A 753 -30.31 46.03 -34.60
N ARG A 754 -30.77 44.82 -34.90
CA ARG A 754 -30.14 43.78 -35.71
C ARG A 754 -29.12 44.26 -36.75
N LEU A 755 -27.86 43.84 -36.57
CA LEU A 755 -26.78 44.04 -37.53
C LEU A 755 -26.80 42.93 -38.58
N ASN A 756 -26.94 43.28 -39.86
CA ASN A 756 -26.85 42.32 -40.97
C ASN A 756 -25.49 42.48 -41.68
N LEU A 757 -24.66 41.44 -41.72
CA LEU A 757 -23.46 41.40 -42.55
C LEU A 757 -23.85 41.35 -44.05
N PRO A 758 -22.97 41.77 -44.98
CA PRO A 758 -23.21 41.60 -46.41
C PRO A 758 -23.34 40.11 -46.75
N LYS A 759 -23.94 39.82 -47.91
CA LYS A 759 -23.99 38.46 -48.45
C LYS A 759 -22.56 38.02 -48.79
N LEU A 760 -21.99 37.14 -47.96
CA LEU A 760 -20.66 36.60 -48.15
C LEU A 760 -20.75 35.53 -49.25
N ILE A 761 -20.30 35.90 -50.45
CA ILE A 761 -20.18 35.01 -51.61
C ILE A 761 -18.89 34.22 -51.47
N ASN A 762 -18.95 32.94 -51.81
CA ASN A 762 -17.92 32.03 -51.40
C ASN A 762 -17.25 31.21 -52.52
N ASP A 763 -15.92 31.28 -52.59
CA ASP A 763 -15.00 30.41 -53.35
C ASP A 763 -14.29 29.37 -52.44
N PHE A 764 -14.77 29.12 -51.23
CA PHE A 764 -14.19 28.14 -50.29
C PHE A 764 -14.50 26.71 -50.78
N THR A 765 -13.47 25.88 -50.82
CA THR A 765 -13.53 24.47 -51.21
C THR A 765 -14.63 23.69 -50.47
N LYS A 766 -15.65 23.21 -51.20
CA LYS A 766 -16.59 22.06 -51.04
C LYS A 766 -16.99 21.47 -49.67
N ASP A 767 -16.58 22.01 -48.53
CA ASP A 767 -16.76 21.38 -47.22
C ASP A 767 -17.76 22.13 -46.32
N PHE A 768 -18.34 21.42 -45.35
CA PHE A 768 -19.24 21.98 -44.34
C PHE A 768 -18.48 22.80 -43.30
N HIS A 769 -19.03 23.94 -42.88
CA HIS A 769 -18.38 24.81 -41.89
C HIS A 769 -19.33 25.23 -40.75
N TYR A 770 -18.75 25.48 -39.58
CA TYR A 770 -19.37 26.12 -38.42
C TYR A 770 -18.98 27.60 -38.38
N VAL A 771 -19.92 28.45 -37.94
CA VAL A 771 -19.71 29.90 -37.82
C VAL A 771 -19.16 30.23 -36.44
N ILE A 772 -18.09 31.00 -36.41
CA ILE A 772 -17.42 31.45 -35.19
C ILE A 772 -17.46 32.98 -35.13
N TRP A 773 -18.00 33.51 -34.05
CA TRP A 773 -18.01 34.95 -33.75
C TRP A 773 -16.98 35.26 -32.68
N LYS A 774 -16.06 36.19 -32.95
CA LYS A 774 -15.16 36.72 -31.91
C LYS A 774 -15.83 37.89 -31.21
N ILE A 775 -16.20 37.67 -29.96
CA ILE A 775 -17.00 38.59 -29.14
C ILE A 775 -16.31 38.87 -27.80
N ASN A 776 -16.62 40.00 -27.19
CA ASN A 776 -16.18 40.35 -25.84
C ASN A 776 -17.37 40.94 -25.08
N VAL A 777 -17.86 40.21 -24.06
CA VAL A 777 -18.94 40.68 -23.18
C VAL A 777 -18.31 41.41 -22.01
N LYS A 778 -18.26 42.75 -22.09
CA LYS A 778 -17.63 43.59 -21.06
C LYS A 778 -18.46 43.62 -19.78
N LYS A 779 -19.76 43.81 -19.92
CA LYS A 779 -20.68 43.93 -18.80
C LYS A 779 -22.12 43.61 -19.19
N ILE A 780 -22.83 42.89 -18.34
CA ILE A 780 -24.26 42.65 -18.46
C ILE A 780 -24.97 43.69 -17.59
N LEU A 781 -25.91 44.43 -18.17
CA LEU A 781 -26.58 45.54 -17.50
C LEU A 781 -27.93 45.12 -16.89
N PHE A 782 -28.64 44.19 -17.53
CA PHE A 782 -29.95 43.71 -17.09
C PHE A 782 -30.12 42.19 -17.33
N LYS A 783 -30.99 41.55 -16.53
CA LYS A 783 -31.20 40.08 -16.55
C LYS A 783 -31.99 39.54 -17.75
N ASP A 784 -32.68 40.41 -18.48
CA ASP A 784 -33.44 40.09 -19.69
C ASP A 784 -32.59 40.19 -20.98
N CYS A 785 -31.26 40.19 -20.84
CA CYS A 785 -30.34 40.25 -21.97
C CYS A 785 -30.36 38.95 -22.78
N PHE A 786 -30.33 39.09 -24.11
CA PHE A 786 -30.06 37.98 -25.02
C PHE A 786 -29.21 38.45 -26.20
N VAL A 787 -28.51 37.50 -26.81
CA VAL A 787 -27.82 37.69 -28.10
C VAL A 787 -28.32 36.62 -29.06
N SER A 788 -29.00 37.02 -30.13
CA SER A 788 -29.48 36.14 -31.18
C SER A 788 -28.57 36.23 -32.42
N PHE A 789 -28.19 35.07 -32.95
CA PHE A 789 -27.43 34.95 -34.19
C PHE A 789 -28.34 34.34 -35.26
N LEU A 790 -28.53 35.06 -36.36
CA LEU A 790 -29.30 34.58 -37.50
C LEU A 790 -28.40 34.27 -38.69
N ILE A 791 -28.59 33.10 -39.29
CA ILE A 791 -27.87 32.64 -40.47
C ILE A 791 -28.87 32.37 -41.59
N VAL A 792 -28.69 33.04 -42.73
CA VAL A 792 -29.55 32.89 -43.93
C VAL A 792 -28.69 32.44 -45.12
N GLU A 793 -29.11 31.38 -45.80
CA GLU A 793 -28.40 30.78 -46.95
C GLU A 793 -29.23 30.90 -48.24
N GLY A 794 -28.61 31.23 -49.39
CA GLY A 794 -29.34 31.40 -50.66
C GLY A 794 -28.52 31.21 -51.95
N LYS A 795 -29.19 31.33 -53.11
CA LYS A 795 -28.61 31.14 -54.47
C LYS A 795 -28.11 32.46 -55.07
N LYS A 796 -27.00 32.45 -55.82
CA LYS A 796 -26.27 33.61 -56.36
C LYS A 796 -27.13 34.52 -57.25
N ASP A 797 -28.14 33.95 -57.90
CA ASP A 797 -28.97 34.65 -58.91
C ASP A 797 -30.48 34.59 -58.62
N SER A 798 -30.90 34.32 -57.39
CA SER A 798 -32.31 34.42 -56.98
C SER A 798 -32.47 34.85 -55.52
N ASN A 799 -33.58 35.53 -55.20
CA ASN A 799 -33.95 35.83 -53.80
C ASN A 799 -34.46 34.60 -53.03
N VAL A 800 -34.20 33.39 -53.53
CA VAL A 800 -34.66 32.15 -52.90
C VAL A 800 -33.76 31.82 -51.71
N ILE A 801 -34.36 31.80 -50.52
CA ILE A 801 -33.75 31.40 -49.25
C ILE A 801 -33.87 29.88 -49.14
N TYR A 802 -32.75 29.18 -48.96
CA TYR A 802 -32.73 27.72 -48.77
C TYR A 802 -32.85 27.32 -47.31
N SER A 803 -32.20 28.07 -46.42
CA SER A 803 -32.28 27.82 -44.98
C SER A 803 -32.13 29.12 -44.20
N GLN A 804 -32.87 29.18 -43.09
CA GLN A 804 -32.77 30.24 -42.09
C GLN A 804 -32.67 29.55 -40.73
N LYS A 805 -31.61 29.84 -39.98
CA LYS A 805 -31.32 29.23 -38.67
C LYS A 805 -31.00 30.31 -37.67
N GLU A 806 -31.53 30.18 -36.46
CA GLU A 806 -31.34 31.12 -35.36
C GLU A 806 -30.71 30.39 -34.16
N TYR A 807 -29.76 31.04 -33.49
CA TYR A 807 -29.18 30.57 -32.24
C TYR A 807 -29.18 31.67 -31.19
N LEU A 808 -29.72 31.37 -30.01
CA LEU A 808 -29.94 32.33 -28.93
C LEU A 808 -29.03 32.03 -27.74
N LEU A 809 -28.26 33.03 -27.29
CA LEU A 809 -27.59 33.03 -25.99
C LEU A 809 -28.46 33.78 -24.99
N ASN A 810 -28.85 33.09 -23.91
CA ASN A 810 -29.65 33.66 -22.82
C ASN A 810 -28.76 34.26 -21.72
N TYR A 811 -29.38 34.83 -20.67
CA TYR A 811 -28.68 35.41 -19.53
C TYR A 811 -27.67 34.45 -18.87
N ASP A 812 -28.05 33.20 -18.60
CA ASP A 812 -27.17 32.24 -17.92
C ASP A 812 -25.94 31.87 -18.75
N ASP A 813 -26.09 31.84 -20.08
CA ASP A 813 -24.97 31.61 -21.00
C ASP A 813 -24.09 32.85 -21.15
N LEU A 814 -24.67 34.05 -21.19
CA LEU A 814 -23.94 35.31 -21.25
C LEU A 814 -23.18 35.61 -19.95
N LEU A 815 -23.74 35.25 -18.79
CA LEU A 815 -23.11 35.44 -17.47
C LEU A 815 -21.77 34.69 -17.35
N LYS A 816 -21.65 33.54 -18.03
CA LYS A 816 -20.39 32.78 -18.11
C LYS A 816 -19.31 33.52 -18.93
N LEU A 817 -19.71 34.44 -19.80
CA LEU A 817 -18.83 35.18 -20.72
C LEU A 817 -18.43 36.57 -20.17
N GLU A 818 -19.14 37.10 -19.18
CA GLU A 818 -18.91 38.43 -18.64
C GLU A 818 -17.51 38.55 -18.00
N GLY A 819 -16.72 39.53 -18.46
CA GLY A 819 -15.39 39.82 -17.93
C GLY A 819 -14.28 38.86 -18.39
N SER A 820 -14.61 37.89 -19.26
CA SER A 820 -13.71 36.82 -19.72
C SER A 820 -12.78 37.22 -20.89
N SER A 821 -12.70 38.52 -21.23
CA SER A 821 -11.96 39.07 -22.38
C SER A 821 -12.49 38.58 -23.74
N TRP A 822 -11.71 38.72 -24.81
CA TRP A 822 -12.06 38.28 -26.18
C TRP A 822 -12.20 36.76 -26.26
N ILE A 823 -13.35 36.32 -26.79
CA ILE A 823 -13.76 34.92 -26.87
C ILE A 823 -14.21 34.58 -28.28
N GLU A 824 -13.90 33.38 -28.77
CA GLU A 824 -14.51 32.80 -29.96
C GLU A 824 -15.73 31.93 -29.60
N CYS A 825 -16.92 32.45 -29.91
CA CYS A 825 -18.18 31.74 -29.77
C CYS A 825 -18.47 30.93 -31.04
N THR A 826 -18.36 29.59 -30.94
CA THR A 826 -18.71 28.68 -32.03
C THR A 826 -20.20 28.36 -31.96
N LEU A 827 -20.94 28.73 -33.00
CA LEU A 827 -22.36 28.41 -33.06
C LEU A 827 -22.54 26.92 -33.41
N PRO A 828 -23.43 26.18 -32.72
CA PRO A 828 -23.74 24.77 -33.04
C PRO A 828 -24.59 24.62 -34.32
N ILE A 829 -24.45 25.56 -35.25
CA ILE A 829 -25.12 25.57 -36.53
C ILE A 829 -24.12 25.19 -37.61
N LYS A 830 -24.35 24.02 -38.21
CA LYS A 830 -23.66 23.59 -39.43
C LYS A 830 -24.27 24.30 -40.64
N VAL A 831 -23.45 25.02 -41.39
CA VAL A 831 -23.83 25.74 -42.61
C VAL A 831 -23.65 24.81 -43.81
N ASN A 832 -24.67 24.75 -44.66
CA ASN A 832 -24.73 23.92 -45.86
C ASN A 832 -24.47 24.80 -47.10
N TYR A 833 -23.70 24.26 -48.03
CA TYR A 833 -23.12 25.00 -49.14
C TYR A 833 -24.18 25.50 -50.14
N TYR A 834 -24.63 26.75 -49.98
CA TYR A 834 -25.34 27.52 -51.01
C TYR A 834 -24.58 28.82 -51.29
N GLN A 835 -24.70 29.31 -52.52
CA GLN A 835 -23.74 30.22 -53.17
C GLN A 835 -23.48 31.56 -52.44
N TRP A 836 -24.33 31.97 -51.50
CA TRP A 836 -24.02 33.03 -50.52
C TRP A 836 -24.60 32.73 -49.12
N ILE A 837 -23.95 33.28 -48.10
CA ILE A 837 -24.42 33.26 -46.70
C ILE A 837 -24.54 34.70 -46.17
N GLN A 838 -25.65 35.00 -45.49
CA GLN A 838 -25.84 36.26 -44.77
C GLN A 838 -25.95 35.98 -43.28
N LEU A 839 -25.08 36.62 -42.52
CA LEU A 839 -25.00 36.47 -41.06
C LEU A 839 -25.54 37.73 -40.40
N SER A 840 -26.35 37.58 -39.37
CA SER A 840 -26.89 38.70 -38.61
C SER A 840 -26.73 38.44 -37.12
N ILE A 841 -26.55 39.51 -36.35
CA ILE A 841 -26.55 39.45 -34.89
C ILE A 841 -27.52 40.49 -34.34
N GLU A 842 -28.34 40.07 -33.39
CA GLU A 842 -29.34 40.88 -32.72
C GLU A 842 -29.12 40.84 -31.21
N VAL A 843 -29.21 41.99 -30.59
CA VAL A 843 -28.97 42.19 -29.16
C VAL A 843 -30.13 43.02 -28.61
N ASN A 844 -30.57 42.78 -27.38
CA ASN A 844 -31.62 43.59 -26.77
C ASN A 844 -31.09 44.97 -26.36
N LYS A 845 -31.84 46.04 -26.65
CA LYS A 845 -31.40 47.44 -26.50
C LYS A 845 -31.02 47.76 -25.06
N GLY A 846 -29.79 48.24 -24.85
CA GLY A 846 -29.29 48.69 -23.55
C GLY A 846 -29.07 47.59 -22.49
N SER A 847 -29.15 46.31 -22.88
CA SER A 847 -29.09 45.17 -21.96
C SER A 847 -27.67 44.61 -21.70
N ILE A 848 -26.73 44.85 -22.63
CA ILE A 848 -25.36 44.30 -22.60
C ILE A 848 -24.38 45.30 -23.23
N ASP A 849 -23.19 45.43 -22.65
CA ASP A 849 -22.03 46.11 -23.25
C ASP A 849 -21.12 45.04 -23.87
N MET A 850 -21.09 44.99 -25.20
CA MET A 850 -20.43 43.93 -25.96
C MET A 850 -19.70 44.50 -27.17
N GLN A 851 -18.56 43.87 -27.50
CA GLN A 851 -17.78 44.18 -28.70
C GLN A 851 -17.68 42.97 -29.63
N ILE A 852 -17.55 43.23 -30.94
CA ILE A 852 -17.35 42.19 -31.97
C ILE A 852 -16.14 42.58 -32.84
N ASP A 853 -15.24 41.61 -33.05
CA ASP A 853 -14.01 41.79 -33.85
C ASP A 853 -14.20 41.22 -35.27
N TYR A 854 -14.42 39.91 -35.38
CA TYR A 854 -14.57 39.23 -36.66
C TYR A 854 -15.51 38.03 -36.60
N VAL A 855 -15.87 37.55 -37.79
CA VAL A 855 -16.54 36.28 -38.00
C VAL A 855 -15.66 35.39 -38.86
N ARG A 856 -15.55 34.11 -38.51
CA ARG A 856 -14.81 33.13 -39.32
C ARG A 856 -15.52 31.79 -39.42
N PHE A 857 -15.02 30.94 -40.32
CA PHE A 857 -15.59 29.63 -40.60
C PHE A 857 -14.58 28.50 -40.34
N LYS A 858 -15.01 27.44 -39.62
CA LYS A 858 -14.17 26.27 -39.27
C LYS A 858 -14.82 24.95 -39.71
N LYS A 859 -14.05 23.93 -40.11
CA LYS A 859 -14.59 22.66 -40.63
C LYS A 859 -15.01 21.69 -39.52
N SER A 860 -14.26 21.60 -38.42
CA SER A 860 -14.59 20.73 -37.28
C SER A 860 -15.47 21.42 -36.23
N PHE A 861 -16.45 20.69 -35.67
CA PHE A 861 -17.25 21.15 -34.53
C PHE A 861 -16.48 20.93 -33.24
N SER A 862 -16.44 21.93 -32.38
CA SER A 862 -15.94 21.80 -31.01
C SER A 862 -16.93 22.45 -30.06
N ASN A 863 -17.41 21.70 -29.07
CA ASN A 863 -18.45 22.12 -28.12
C ASN A 863 -17.97 23.14 -27.06
N GLN A 864 -16.91 23.89 -27.35
CA GLN A 864 -16.20 24.72 -26.39
C GLN A 864 -16.10 26.16 -26.88
N ILE A 865 -16.33 27.08 -25.96
CA ILE A 865 -15.93 28.48 -26.04
C ILE A 865 -14.40 28.51 -26.11
N TYR A 866 -13.81 28.98 -27.21
CA TYR A 866 -12.36 29.02 -27.39
C TYR A 866 -11.79 30.33 -26.84
N PHE A 867 -10.85 30.25 -25.91
CA PHE A 867 -9.98 31.36 -25.52
C PHE A 867 -8.78 31.45 -26.50
N LEU A 868 -8.43 32.66 -26.92
CA LEU A 868 -7.31 32.88 -27.86
C LEU A 868 -6.00 32.34 -27.26
N LYS A 869 -5.31 31.45 -27.98
CA LYS A 869 -3.91 31.10 -27.71
C LYS A 869 -3.06 32.37 -27.90
N THR A 870 -2.50 32.92 -26.82
CA THR A 870 -1.43 33.92 -26.91
C THR A 870 -0.12 33.23 -27.28
N ASP A 871 0.71 33.91 -28.08
CA ASP A 871 1.82 33.35 -28.87
C ASP A 871 2.96 32.66 -28.08
N HIS A 872 2.86 32.48 -26.76
CA HIS A 872 3.97 32.07 -25.88
C HIS A 872 3.61 31.04 -24.78
N LEU A 873 2.56 30.25 -24.95
CA LEU A 873 2.17 29.22 -23.98
C LEU A 873 2.32 27.80 -24.53
N LEU A 874 3.15 27.00 -23.86
CA LEU A 874 3.14 25.54 -23.98
C LEU A 874 1.88 24.99 -23.26
N PRO A 875 1.26 23.93 -23.77
CA PRO A 875 0.23 23.21 -23.03
C PRO A 875 0.82 22.62 -21.75
N ILE A 876 0.21 22.89 -20.59
CA ILE A 876 0.66 22.42 -19.26
C ILE A 876 0.83 20.87 -19.22
N HIS A 877 0.13 20.13 -20.09
CA HIS A 877 0.15 18.67 -20.15
C HIS A 877 1.45 18.06 -20.69
N GLU A 878 2.28 18.81 -21.44
CA GLU A 878 3.59 18.31 -21.90
C GLU A 878 4.65 18.34 -20.79
N LEU A 879 4.39 19.06 -19.68
CA LEU A 879 5.34 19.30 -18.60
C LEU A 879 5.06 18.50 -17.31
N LEU A 880 3.85 17.96 -17.16
CA LEU A 880 3.44 17.12 -16.03
C LEU A 880 2.69 15.89 -16.58
N PRO A 881 3.37 14.76 -16.86
CA PRO A 881 2.74 13.55 -17.40
C PRO A 881 1.69 12.92 -16.47
N THR A 882 1.51 13.44 -15.25
CA THR A 882 0.53 13.03 -14.25
C THR A 882 -0.79 13.82 -14.29
N VAL A 883 -0.90 14.85 -15.12
CA VAL A 883 -2.16 15.61 -15.28
C VAL A 883 -3.16 14.73 -16.06
N PRO A 884 -4.35 14.42 -15.50
CA PRO A 884 -5.35 13.60 -16.17
C PRO A 884 -5.71 14.15 -17.56
N GLU A 885 -5.91 13.27 -18.55
CA GLU A 885 -6.22 13.65 -19.95
C GLU A 885 -7.39 14.64 -20.10
N VAL A 886 -8.28 14.70 -19.11
CA VAL A 886 -9.42 15.63 -19.03
C VAL A 886 -8.97 17.11 -19.03
N PHE A 887 -7.74 17.41 -18.64
CA PHE A 887 -7.19 18.78 -18.61
C PHE A 887 -6.26 19.10 -19.80
N ARG A 888 -6.06 18.15 -20.73
CA ARG A 888 -5.09 18.27 -21.84
C ARG A 888 -5.40 19.44 -22.78
N ASP A 889 -6.68 19.76 -22.95
CA ASP A 889 -7.18 20.79 -23.88
C ASP A 889 -7.67 22.08 -23.20
N LYS A 890 -7.52 22.22 -21.88
CA LYS A 890 -8.03 23.37 -21.12
C LYS A 890 -6.94 24.44 -20.95
N TYR A 891 -7.08 25.56 -21.65
CA TYR A 891 -6.42 26.82 -21.29
C TYR A 891 -7.27 27.50 -20.22
N PHE A 892 -6.68 27.76 -19.05
CA PHE A 892 -7.37 28.48 -17.98
C PHE A 892 -7.56 29.94 -18.37
N SER A 893 -8.80 30.42 -18.26
CA SER A 893 -9.12 31.85 -18.37
C SER A 893 -8.38 32.64 -17.29
N LYS A 894 -8.21 33.96 -17.51
CA LYS A 894 -7.60 34.87 -16.52
C LYS A 894 -8.25 34.73 -15.13
N LYS A 895 -9.57 34.61 -15.09
CA LYS A 895 -10.36 34.44 -13.86
C LYS A 895 -10.13 33.08 -13.19
N GLU A 896 -9.96 32.01 -13.95
CA GLU A 896 -9.61 30.69 -13.39
C GLU A 896 -8.19 30.69 -12.82
N MET A 897 -7.25 31.37 -13.47
CA MET A 897 -5.88 31.52 -12.97
C MET A 897 -5.79 32.39 -11.71
N GLU A 898 -6.58 33.48 -11.65
CA GLU A 898 -6.74 34.31 -10.45
C GLU A 898 -7.34 33.51 -9.29
N ASN A 899 -8.39 32.71 -9.55
CA ASN A 899 -8.97 31.81 -8.53
C ASN A 899 -7.96 30.76 -8.03
N LEU A 900 -7.10 30.23 -8.91
CA LEU A 900 -6.10 29.23 -8.57
C LEU A 900 -4.98 29.83 -7.70
N LEU A 901 -4.63 31.10 -7.93
CA LEU A 901 -3.74 31.87 -7.07
C LEU A 901 -4.35 32.18 -5.70
N GLU A 902 -5.65 32.51 -5.63
CA GLU A 902 -6.37 32.70 -4.37
C GLU A 902 -6.47 31.39 -3.57
N LEU A 903 -6.78 30.27 -4.23
CA LEU A 903 -6.85 28.95 -3.58
C LEU A 903 -5.49 28.53 -3.02
N ASN A 904 -4.40 28.77 -3.77
CA ASN A 904 -3.03 28.53 -3.30
C ASN A 904 -2.59 29.52 -2.22
N ALA A 905 -3.09 30.76 -2.21
CA ALA A 905 -2.85 31.71 -1.12
C ALA A 905 -3.54 31.26 0.17
N ILE A 906 -4.70 30.61 0.06
CA ILE A 906 -5.41 29.98 1.18
C ILE A 906 -4.65 28.74 1.69
N LEU A 907 -4.17 27.88 0.78
CA LEU A 907 -3.39 26.67 1.15
C LEU A 907 -2.00 26.96 1.71
N ASN A 908 -1.38 28.10 1.38
CA ASN A 908 -0.10 28.53 1.97
C ASN A 908 -0.27 29.22 3.34
N ASN A 909 -1.50 29.61 3.71
CA ASN A 909 -1.82 30.23 5.00
C ASN A 909 -2.48 29.25 5.99
N LEU A 910 -2.81 28.03 5.54
CA LEU A 910 -3.20 26.88 6.36
C LEU A 910 -1.95 26.04 6.67
#